data_AF-A0AAW1Q4P7-F1
#
_entry.id   AF-A0AAW1Q4P7-F1
#
_cell.length_a   1.000
_cell.length_b   1.000
_cell.length_c   1.000
_cell.angle_alpha   90.00
_cell.angle_beta   90.00
_cell.angle_gamma   90.00
#
_symmetry.space_group_name_H-M   'P 1'
#
loop_
_entity.id
_entity.type
_entity.pdbx_description
1 polymer ?
#
loop_
_entity_poly.entity_id
_entity_poly.type
_entity_poly.pdbx_seq_one_letter_code
_entity_poly.pdbx_strand_id
1 'polypeptide(L)'
;MEDGTAADQAKESVIRLVVVGALGAFGFGWGTGSNDVANAFATSVGAKTLTLRQAVVIAAIFEFAGALLLGRVSTATIAGGIADYNSFTRYPEVFAYGMVCALLVGTFWLAYASWAGLNVSSTHSIIGAIIGFALVWDGGDAVIWARRAPVKGTFPPYKGVVSIVMAWFIAPILTGGAAALFFWITRFAVLRRRNAYNLSFWLLPPFVLITTWINLYFVFTKGAKKTLSKNSDWTDQKAAWISAAAAAGVALLSLPLSLYLLKPYINRQFDENGNKIVKNIKALGIPVADDVEGAKLADDSPNSIDAQKAANAAAATPMEPVKPSFRSYMRRARTAVRGAALHGTSVNIHDVVSTDAEIGAIHANAEVFEARVEYSFSFLQVFSACCVIFAHGAGEVGYMAGPLAVIWDVYKTGSLPKDVSPPVWVILIGAFGLVIGLATYGYNVTRSMGVKLAKITPTRGFAAELATAFVIMIAAQYGLPTSSSQCITGAIVGVGLCEGAKTGVNWRQFAKQFCSWVATLFVVGLLTAALFAQGVYAPGKVDGHQVMVYEDRVTNLTTNVYKDFNTTLYQYKGAASNGSLTRLNASQWSSLDKSIKAANTYAKGLIDYNAKKNANQTAFAEDVTGALYKALALVQQNTVNTLGQNDVYAGATLCNSNVTSSNGTVACPAPKLLPTAYATKFP
;
A
#
# COMPACT_ATOMS: atom_id res chain seq x y z
N MET A 1 -35.37 12.97 18.93
CA MET A 1 -34.29 12.19 18.30
C MET A 1 -33.76 13.05 17.18
N GLU A 2 -32.45 13.27 17.19
CA GLU A 2 -31.76 14.50 16.76
C GLU A 2 -31.91 14.87 15.29
N ASP A 3 -32.32 16.12 15.06
CA ASP A 3 -32.13 16.87 13.82
C ASP A 3 -30.63 17.23 13.69
N GLY A 4 -29.84 16.31 13.15
CA GLY A 4 -28.48 16.62 12.69
C GLY A 4 -28.53 17.44 11.40
N THR A 5 -27.70 18.48 11.29
CA THR A 5 -27.60 19.27 10.06
C THR A 5 -27.17 18.40 8.88
N ALA A 6 -27.43 18.80 7.62
CA ALA A 6 -26.98 18.03 6.44
C ALA A 6 -25.46 17.74 6.44
N ALA A 7 -24.67 18.61 7.08
CA ALA A 7 -23.24 18.42 7.31
C ALA A 7 -22.93 17.34 8.36
N ASP A 8 -23.77 17.20 9.40
CA ASP A 8 -23.67 16.14 10.40
C ASP A 8 -24.06 14.79 9.80
N GLN A 9 -25.10 14.74 8.97
CA GLN A 9 -25.49 13.53 8.23
C GLN A 9 -24.42 13.11 7.21
N ALA A 10 -23.79 14.06 6.52
CA ALA A 10 -22.66 13.78 5.61
C ALA A 10 -21.45 13.22 6.39
N LYS A 11 -21.09 13.79 7.54
CA LYS A 11 -20.05 13.24 8.42
C LYS A 11 -20.38 11.86 8.96
N GLU A 12 -21.64 11.60 9.31
CA GLU A 12 -22.11 10.30 9.77
C GLU A 12 -22.08 9.23 8.66
N SER A 13 -22.22 9.63 7.39
CA SER A 13 -22.07 8.69 6.27
C SER A 13 -20.61 8.26 6.06
N VAL A 14 -19.65 9.18 6.20
CA VAL A 14 -18.22 8.92 5.97
C VAL A 14 -17.55 8.23 7.17
N ILE A 15 -18.05 8.40 8.40
CA ILE A 15 -17.48 7.71 9.58
C ILE A 15 -17.58 6.18 9.44
N ARG A 16 -18.62 5.67 8.75
CA ARG A 16 -18.76 4.23 8.46
C ARG A 16 -17.63 3.74 7.56
N LEU A 17 -17.23 4.54 6.56
CA LEU A 17 -16.07 4.26 5.72
C LEU A 17 -14.78 4.22 6.55
N VAL A 18 -14.63 5.08 7.55
CA VAL A 18 -13.46 5.05 8.45
C VAL A 18 -13.42 3.74 9.25
N VAL A 19 -14.54 3.31 9.83
CA VAL A 19 -14.60 2.07 10.63
C VAL A 19 -14.33 0.84 9.76
N VAL A 20 -15.02 0.70 8.63
CA VAL A 20 -14.81 -0.43 7.70
C VAL A 20 -13.42 -0.37 7.09
N GLY A 21 -12.94 0.83 6.73
CA GLY A 21 -11.59 1.05 6.24
C GLY A 21 -10.52 0.69 7.27
N ALA A 22 -10.74 0.94 8.55
CA ALA A 22 -9.81 0.55 9.62
C ALA A 22 -9.73 -0.98 9.77
N LEU A 23 -10.88 -1.67 9.68
CA LEU A 23 -10.92 -3.14 9.66
C LEU A 23 -10.25 -3.70 8.40
N GLY A 24 -10.52 -3.09 7.24
CA GLY A 24 -9.87 -3.44 5.98
C GLY A 24 -8.37 -3.20 6.00
N ALA A 25 -7.90 -2.12 6.62
CA ALA A 25 -6.48 -1.82 6.75
C ALA A 25 -5.77 -2.78 7.70
N PHE A 26 -6.43 -3.15 8.80
CA PHE A 26 -5.93 -4.22 9.67
C PHE A 26 -5.84 -5.55 8.90
N GLY A 27 -6.91 -5.90 8.17
CA GLY A 27 -6.95 -7.12 7.34
C GLY A 27 -5.88 -7.12 6.26
N PHE A 28 -5.66 -6.00 5.58
CA PHE A 28 -4.65 -5.88 4.54
C PHE A 28 -3.26 -5.97 5.16
N GLY A 29 -3.01 -5.28 6.29
CA GLY A 29 -1.78 -5.41 7.06
C GLY A 29 -1.53 -6.85 7.52
N TRP A 30 -2.57 -7.56 7.97
CA TRP A 30 -2.50 -8.99 8.28
C TRP A 30 -2.15 -9.84 7.06
N GLY A 31 -2.79 -9.60 5.90
CA GLY A 31 -2.49 -10.28 4.65
C GLY A 31 -1.05 -10.06 4.19
N THR A 32 -0.58 -8.80 4.20
CA THR A 32 0.83 -8.45 3.91
C THR A 32 1.77 -9.10 4.92
N GLY A 33 1.39 -9.15 6.19
CA GLY A 33 2.12 -9.85 7.24
C GLY A 33 2.29 -11.33 6.97
N SER A 34 1.21 -11.99 6.56
CA SER A 34 1.19 -13.42 6.22
C SER A 34 1.93 -13.74 4.93
N ASN A 35 2.04 -12.79 4.01
CA ASN A 35 2.65 -13.02 2.70
C ASN A 35 4.08 -12.46 2.62
N ASP A 36 4.23 -11.15 2.71
CA ASP A 36 5.43 -10.41 2.36
C ASP A 36 6.49 -10.43 3.48
N VAL A 37 6.11 -10.62 4.76
CA VAL A 37 7.11 -10.72 5.85
C VAL A 37 7.99 -11.97 5.71
N ALA A 38 7.51 -12.98 4.98
CA ALA A 38 8.35 -14.11 4.59
C ALA A 38 9.53 -13.68 3.71
N ASN A 39 9.48 -12.54 3.02
CA ASN A 39 10.59 -12.05 2.20
C ASN A 39 11.85 -11.73 3.01
N ALA A 40 11.71 -11.37 4.28
CA ALA A 40 12.84 -11.10 5.17
C ALA A 40 13.35 -12.35 5.90
N PHE A 41 12.47 -13.31 6.19
CA PHE A 41 12.79 -14.46 7.05
C PHE A 41 12.79 -15.82 6.35
N ALA A 42 12.25 -15.96 5.14
CA ALA A 42 12.18 -17.26 4.46
C ALA A 42 13.56 -17.86 4.23
N THR A 43 14.54 -17.03 3.88
CA THR A 43 15.94 -17.43 3.74
C THR A 43 16.57 -17.84 5.07
N SER A 44 16.33 -17.09 6.14
CA SER A 44 16.86 -17.39 7.48
C SER A 44 16.23 -18.62 8.14
N VAL A 45 14.91 -18.80 7.97
CA VAL A 45 14.19 -19.98 8.47
C VAL A 45 14.48 -21.18 7.58
N GLY A 46 14.54 -20.99 6.26
CA GLY A 46 14.92 -22.02 5.28
C GLY A 46 16.33 -22.58 5.52
N ALA A 47 17.29 -21.70 5.86
CA ALA A 47 18.66 -22.06 6.26
C ALA A 47 18.75 -22.78 7.62
N LYS A 48 17.64 -22.88 8.37
CA LYS A 48 17.60 -23.33 9.79
C LYS A 48 18.44 -22.44 10.72
N THR A 49 18.69 -21.20 10.32
CA THR A 49 19.34 -20.17 11.15
C THR A 49 18.40 -19.67 12.24
N LEU A 50 17.13 -19.48 11.88
CA LEU A 50 16.05 -19.07 12.79
C LEU A 50 14.90 -20.07 12.76
N THR A 51 14.23 -20.23 13.90
CA THR A 51 12.89 -20.86 13.93
C THR A 51 11.82 -19.84 13.55
N LEU A 52 10.65 -20.30 13.08
CA LEU A 52 9.50 -19.42 12.82
C LEU A 52 9.12 -18.57 14.04
N ARG A 53 9.21 -19.16 15.25
CA ARG A 53 8.98 -18.42 16.52
C ARG A 53 9.96 -17.27 16.70
N GLN A 54 11.25 -17.51 16.48
CA GLN A 54 12.26 -16.46 16.60
C GLN A 54 12.08 -15.38 15.54
N ALA A 55 11.79 -15.77 14.30
CA ALA A 55 11.48 -14.83 13.22
C ALA A 55 10.30 -13.91 13.60
N VAL A 56 9.22 -14.45 14.17
CA VAL A 56 8.07 -13.66 14.63
C VAL A 56 8.45 -12.67 15.73
N VAL A 57 9.29 -13.07 16.69
CA VAL A 57 9.74 -12.17 17.76
C VAL A 57 10.60 -11.04 17.21
N ILE A 58 11.53 -11.35 16.29
CA ILE A 58 12.38 -10.35 15.65
C ILE A 58 11.52 -9.41 14.80
N ALA A 59 10.57 -9.94 14.02
CA ALA A 59 9.61 -9.15 13.25
C ALA A 59 8.82 -8.21 14.16
N ALA A 60 8.28 -8.70 15.28
CA ALA A 60 7.51 -7.88 16.21
C ALA A 60 8.29 -6.66 16.73
N ILE A 61 9.62 -6.75 16.85
CA ILE A 61 10.47 -5.65 17.31
C ILE A 61 10.83 -4.74 16.12
N PHE A 62 11.43 -5.29 15.07
CA PHE A 62 12.03 -4.51 13.99
C PHE A 62 11.02 -4.05 12.95
N GLU A 63 10.02 -4.85 12.61
CA GLU A 63 8.92 -4.45 11.71
C GLU A 63 8.14 -3.29 12.33
N PHE A 64 7.82 -3.40 13.62
CA PHE A 64 7.07 -2.39 14.36
C PHE A 64 7.89 -1.11 14.53
N ALA A 65 9.19 -1.23 14.83
CA ALA A 65 10.10 -0.09 14.89
C ALA A 65 10.21 0.61 13.52
N GLY A 66 10.37 -0.15 12.43
CA GLY A 66 10.41 0.38 11.07
C GLY A 66 9.13 1.15 10.71
N ALA A 67 7.98 0.53 10.97
CA ALA A 67 6.67 1.11 10.73
C ALA A 67 6.46 2.43 11.52
N LEU A 68 6.76 2.45 12.82
CA LEU A 68 6.53 3.63 13.66
C LEU A 68 7.50 4.79 13.38
N LEU A 69 8.77 4.47 13.16
CA LEU A 69 9.81 5.48 12.98
C LEU A 69 9.77 6.09 11.58
N LEU A 70 9.45 5.30 10.55
CA LEU A 70 9.66 5.68 9.15
C LEU A 70 8.43 5.44 8.24
N GLY A 71 7.40 4.74 8.69
CA GLY A 71 6.20 4.41 7.91
C GLY A 71 5.35 5.59 7.44
N ARG A 72 5.57 6.79 7.99
CA ARG A 72 4.86 8.02 7.58
C ARG A 72 5.25 8.50 6.18
N VAL A 73 6.41 8.12 5.67
CA VAL A 73 6.97 8.70 4.43
C VAL A 73 6.63 7.87 3.17
N SER A 74 6.31 6.58 3.33
CA SER A 74 5.99 5.66 2.21
C SER A 74 4.55 5.75 1.70
N THR A 75 3.64 6.40 2.43
CA THR A 75 2.20 6.46 2.09
C THR A 75 1.83 7.36 0.91
N ALA A 76 2.61 8.42 0.64
CA ALA A 76 2.26 9.43 -0.36
C ALA A 76 2.31 8.94 -1.82
N THR A 77 3.00 7.82 -2.10
CA THR A 77 3.27 7.36 -3.48
C THR A 77 2.11 6.54 -4.08
N ILE A 78 1.30 5.88 -3.25
CA ILE A 78 0.33 4.87 -3.71
C ILE A 78 -1.00 5.49 -4.14
N ALA A 79 -1.51 6.46 -3.38
CA ALA A 79 -2.83 7.01 -3.65
C ALA A 79 -2.84 7.95 -4.88
N GLY A 80 -1.88 8.89 -4.97
CA GLY A 80 -1.85 9.90 -6.05
C GLY A 80 -1.00 9.56 -7.28
N GLY A 81 -0.35 8.40 -7.30
CA GLY A 81 0.54 7.98 -8.40
C GLY A 81 -0.13 7.15 -9.49
N ILE A 82 -1.36 6.68 -9.24
CA ILE A 82 -2.03 5.65 -10.05
C ILE A 82 -3.42 6.11 -10.48
N ALA A 83 -4.25 6.57 -9.54
CA ALA A 83 -5.52 7.20 -9.86
C ALA A 83 -5.33 8.72 -9.98
N ASP A 84 -5.94 9.33 -11.00
CA ASP A 84 -5.94 10.79 -11.14
C ASP A 84 -6.97 11.40 -10.17
N TYR A 85 -6.48 12.17 -9.19
CA TYR A 85 -7.34 12.80 -8.20
C TYR A 85 -8.35 13.76 -8.80
N ASN A 86 -8.06 14.35 -9.97
CA ASN A 86 -8.96 15.32 -10.59
C ASN A 86 -10.34 14.72 -10.87
N SER A 87 -10.39 13.46 -11.31
CA SER A 87 -11.63 12.69 -11.52
C SER A 87 -12.47 12.47 -10.25
N PHE A 88 -11.86 12.65 -9.07
CA PHE A 88 -12.49 12.41 -7.77
C PHE A 88 -12.61 13.68 -6.91
N THR A 89 -12.07 14.82 -7.35
CA THR A 89 -12.07 16.07 -6.56
C THR A 89 -13.48 16.54 -6.20
N ARG A 90 -14.44 16.29 -7.09
CA ARG A 90 -15.85 16.64 -6.89
C ARG A 90 -16.56 15.73 -5.88
N TYR A 91 -16.12 14.48 -5.77
CA TYR A 91 -16.72 13.45 -4.90
C TYR A 91 -15.65 12.68 -4.10
N PRO A 92 -14.99 13.33 -3.12
CA PRO A 92 -13.92 12.72 -2.34
C PRO A 92 -14.34 11.44 -1.60
N GLU A 93 -15.60 11.34 -1.19
CA GLU A 93 -16.19 10.17 -0.53
C GLU A 93 -16.22 8.92 -1.41
N VAL A 94 -16.33 9.09 -2.73
CA VAL A 94 -16.30 7.98 -3.68
C VAL A 94 -14.89 7.39 -3.76
N PHE A 95 -13.88 8.25 -3.78
CA PHE A 95 -12.49 7.80 -3.74
C PHE A 95 -12.18 7.09 -2.43
N ALA A 96 -12.68 7.61 -1.31
CA ALA A 96 -12.58 6.94 -0.01
C ALA A 96 -13.25 5.56 -0.02
N TYR A 97 -14.42 5.43 -0.66
CA TYR A 97 -15.09 4.14 -0.85
C TYR A 97 -14.28 3.18 -1.73
N GLY A 98 -13.67 3.67 -2.82
CA GLY A 98 -12.74 2.90 -3.65
C GLY A 98 -11.55 2.37 -2.84
N MET A 99 -11.00 3.18 -1.96
CA MET A 99 -9.93 2.78 -1.04
C MET A 99 -10.38 1.70 -0.03
N VAL A 100 -11.62 1.77 0.47
CA VAL A 100 -12.19 0.70 1.31
C VAL A 100 -12.28 -0.60 0.51
N CYS A 101 -12.81 -0.57 -0.72
CA CYS A 101 -12.91 -1.74 -1.58
C CYS A 101 -11.53 -2.35 -1.84
N ALA A 102 -10.52 -1.51 -2.12
CA ALA A 102 -9.16 -1.94 -2.37
C ALA A 102 -8.52 -2.66 -1.17
N LEU A 103 -8.73 -2.14 0.04
CA LEU A 103 -8.26 -2.78 1.28
C LEU A 103 -8.95 -4.14 1.52
N LEU A 104 -10.27 -4.23 1.32
CA LEU A 104 -11.04 -5.46 1.56
C LEU A 104 -10.70 -6.57 0.56
N VAL A 105 -10.68 -6.25 -0.75
CA VAL A 105 -10.32 -7.22 -1.79
C VAL A 105 -8.85 -7.61 -1.68
N GLY A 106 -7.97 -6.65 -1.40
CA GLY A 106 -6.56 -6.92 -1.15
C GLY A 106 -6.36 -7.87 0.05
N THR A 107 -7.10 -7.66 1.15
CA THR A 107 -7.11 -8.56 2.31
C THR A 107 -7.46 -9.99 1.88
N PHE A 108 -8.58 -10.17 1.17
CA PHE A 108 -9.03 -11.48 0.74
C PHE A 108 -8.01 -12.18 -0.17
N TRP A 109 -7.47 -11.45 -1.15
CA TRP A 109 -6.48 -12.01 -2.06
C TRP A 109 -5.18 -12.39 -1.36
N LEU A 110 -4.65 -11.52 -0.50
CA LEU A 110 -3.42 -11.81 0.26
C LEU A 110 -3.62 -12.99 1.23
N ALA A 111 -4.80 -13.13 1.83
CA ALA A 111 -5.16 -14.28 2.65
C ALA A 111 -5.12 -15.58 1.82
N TYR A 112 -5.78 -15.59 0.66
CA TYR A 112 -5.83 -16.73 -0.25
C TYR A 112 -4.44 -17.09 -0.80
N ALA A 113 -3.67 -16.09 -1.23
CA ALA A 113 -2.32 -16.30 -1.74
C ALA A 113 -1.40 -16.88 -0.66
N SER A 114 -1.48 -16.36 0.57
CA SER A 114 -0.77 -16.93 1.71
C SER A 114 -1.20 -18.37 2.00
N TRP A 115 -2.47 -18.71 1.75
CA TRP A 115 -3.02 -20.06 1.95
C TRP A 115 -2.49 -21.05 0.94
N ALA A 116 -2.45 -20.62 -0.32
CA ALA A 116 -1.86 -21.39 -1.40
C ALA A 116 -0.31 -21.41 -1.34
N GLY A 117 0.32 -20.72 -0.38
CA GLY A 117 1.78 -20.59 -0.28
C GLY A 117 2.39 -19.86 -1.48
N LEU A 118 1.66 -18.92 -2.07
CA LEU A 118 2.08 -18.05 -3.16
C LEU A 118 2.64 -16.76 -2.59
N ASN A 119 3.90 -16.44 -2.91
CA ASN A 119 4.59 -15.21 -2.53
C ASN A 119 4.22 -14.04 -3.46
N VAL A 120 2.96 -13.61 -3.38
CA VAL A 120 2.46 -12.46 -4.16
C VAL A 120 2.98 -11.16 -3.56
N SER A 121 2.64 -10.03 -4.17
CA SER A 121 3.04 -8.73 -3.64
C SER A 121 1.84 -7.92 -3.17
N SER A 122 1.96 -7.38 -1.97
CA SER A 122 1.05 -6.37 -1.43
C SER A 122 0.94 -5.16 -2.38
N THR A 123 2.07 -4.72 -2.97
CA THR A 123 2.13 -3.63 -3.95
C THR A 123 1.23 -3.90 -5.16
N HIS A 124 1.35 -5.07 -5.78
CA HIS A 124 0.54 -5.43 -6.94
C HIS A 124 -0.94 -5.48 -6.59
N SER A 125 -1.24 -5.96 -5.38
CA SER A 125 -2.61 -6.07 -4.90
C SER A 125 -3.25 -4.69 -4.75
N ILE A 126 -2.62 -3.75 -4.04
CA ILE A 126 -3.20 -2.41 -3.85
C ILE A 126 -3.23 -1.60 -5.16
N ILE A 127 -2.20 -1.73 -6.00
CA ILE A 127 -2.12 -1.03 -7.29
C ILE A 127 -3.17 -1.55 -8.25
N GLY A 128 -3.31 -2.88 -8.37
CA GLY A 128 -4.35 -3.52 -9.18
C GLY A 128 -5.75 -3.13 -8.71
N ALA A 129 -5.97 -3.07 -7.40
CA ALA A 129 -7.24 -2.61 -6.82
C ALA A 129 -7.56 -1.15 -7.18
N ILE A 130 -6.57 -0.25 -7.05
CA ILE A 130 -6.75 1.18 -7.40
C ILE A 130 -7.07 1.35 -8.88
N ILE A 131 -6.36 0.65 -9.76
CA ILE A 131 -6.68 0.63 -11.20
C ILE A 131 -8.11 0.13 -11.42
N GLY A 132 -8.51 -0.94 -10.71
CA GLY A 132 -9.83 -1.55 -10.81
C GLY A 132 -10.97 -0.57 -10.54
N PHE A 133 -10.98 0.11 -9.39
CA PHE A 133 -12.06 1.07 -9.09
C PHE A 133 -11.96 2.35 -9.92
N ALA A 134 -10.74 2.80 -10.27
CA ALA A 134 -10.56 4.00 -11.07
C ALA A 134 -11.14 3.82 -12.49
N LEU A 135 -10.91 2.66 -13.10
CA LEU A 135 -11.49 2.29 -14.40
C LEU A 135 -13.01 2.26 -14.38
N VAL A 136 -13.61 1.84 -13.26
CA VAL A 136 -15.06 1.80 -13.11
C VAL A 136 -15.65 3.20 -12.99
N TRP A 137 -14.96 4.12 -12.30
CA TRP A 137 -15.48 5.45 -12.01
C TRP A 137 -15.53 6.39 -13.22
N ASP A 138 -14.39 6.56 -13.89
CA ASP A 138 -14.22 7.58 -14.95
C ASP A 138 -13.38 7.01 -16.12
N GLY A 139 -13.41 5.69 -16.29
CA GLY A 139 -12.77 5.01 -17.41
C GLY A 139 -11.24 5.09 -17.41
N GLY A 140 -10.66 5.05 -18.62
CA GLY A 140 -9.22 5.04 -18.81
C GLY A 140 -8.50 6.31 -18.34
N ASP A 141 -9.21 7.44 -18.29
CA ASP A 141 -8.64 8.76 -17.96
C ASP A 141 -8.43 8.95 -16.45
N ALA A 142 -9.20 8.25 -15.61
CA ALA A 142 -8.96 8.19 -14.17
C ALA A 142 -7.69 7.41 -13.77
N VAL A 143 -7.01 6.75 -14.72
CA VAL A 143 -5.76 6.01 -14.48
C VAL A 143 -4.58 6.73 -15.13
N ILE A 144 -3.54 6.98 -14.33
CA ILE A 144 -2.28 7.55 -14.80
C ILE A 144 -1.44 6.45 -15.45
N TRP A 145 -1.69 6.17 -16.74
CA TRP A 145 -0.98 5.13 -17.50
C TRP A 145 0.51 5.46 -17.70
N ALA A 146 0.79 6.62 -18.30
CA ALA A 146 2.13 7.08 -18.59
C ALA A 146 2.17 8.62 -18.68
N ARG A 147 2.59 9.28 -17.60
CA ARG A 147 2.82 10.73 -17.55
C ARG A 147 4.32 11.00 -17.70
N ARG A 148 4.73 11.73 -18.73
CA ARG A 148 6.14 12.05 -18.98
C ARG A 148 6.75 12.83 -17.82
N ALA A 149 7.99 12.52 -17.44
CA ALA A 149 8.70 13.28 -16.42
C ALA A 149 8.85 14.77 -16.86
N PRO A 150 8.70 15.74 -15.93
CA PRO A 150 8.79 17.17 -16.28
C PRO A 150 10.17 17.57 -16.82
N VAL A 151 11.22 16.85 -16.40
CA VAL A 151 12.61 17.15 -16.72
C VAL A 151 13.12 16.14 -17.76
N LYS A 152 13.63 16.62 -18.90
CA LYS A 152 14.28 15.78 -19.92
C LYS A 152 15.56 15.17 -19.33
N GLY A 153 15.73 13.85 -19.52
CA GLY A 153 16.88 13.10 -18.99
C GLY A 153 16.64 12.43 -17.63
N THR A 154 15.46 12.59 -17.00
CA THR A 154 15.11 11.86 -15.79
C THR A 154 14.76 10.40 -16.09
N PHE A 155 15.31 9.48 -15.30
CA PHE A 155 14.95 8.06 -15.30
C PHE A 155 14.06 7.75 -14.08
N PRO A 156 12.94 7.01 -14.23
CA PRO A 156 12.32 6.60 -15.49
C PRO A 156 11.75 7.81 -16.27
N PRO A 157 11.70 7.74 -17.62
CA PRO A 157 11.20 8.86 -18.46
C PRO A 157 9.68 9.08 -18.35
N TYR A 158 8.96 8.10 -17.80
CA TYR A 158 7.53 8.15 -17.55
C TYR A 158 7.25 7.79 -16.09
N LYS A 159 6.21 8.39 -15.52
CA LYS A 159 5.58 8.02 -14.25
C LYS A 159 4.21 7.39 -14.54
N GLY A 160 3.68 6.62 -13.60
CA GLY A 160 2.40 5.92 -13.74
C GLY A 160 2.58 4.43 -14.00
N VAL A 161 1.48 3.75 -14.35
CA VAL A 161 1.38 2.28 -14.42
C VAL A 161 2.49 1.65 -15.27
N VAL A 162 2.84 2.23 -16.42
CA VAL A 162 3.86 1.66 -17.33
C VAL A 162 5.24 1.57 -16.65
N SER A 163 5.67 2.62 -15.95
CA SER A 163 6.96 2.62 -15.25
C SER A 163 7.03 1.60 -14.12
N ILE A 164 5.89 1.36 -13.47
CA ILE A 164 5.73 0.39 -12.39
C ILE A 164 5.85 -1.02 -12.95
N VAL A 165 5.09 -1.34 -14.01
CA VAL A 165 5.13 -2.66 -14.67
C VAL A 165 6.54 -2.98 -15.17
N MET A 166 7.23 -2.02 -15.79
CA MET A 166 8.63 -2.20 -16.22
C MET A 166 9.55 -2.58 -15.06
N ALA A 167 9.41 -1.91 -13.90
CA ALA A 167 10.20 -2.22 -12.71
C ALA A 167 9.93 -3.65 -12.19
N TRP A 168 8.68 -4.14 -12.28
CA TRP A 168 8.31 -5.50 -11.85
C TRP A 168 8.92 -6.62 -12.69
N PHE A 169 9.26 -6.36 -13.96
CA PHE A 169 10.00 -7.31 -14.79
C PHE A 169 11.52 -7.18 -14.63
N ILE A 170 12.03 -5.95 -14.56
CA ILE A 170 13.47 -5.70 -14.52
C ILE A 170 14.07 -6.05 -13.14
N ALA A 171 13.40 -5.66 -12.05
CA ALA A 171 13.96 -5.78 -10.71
C ALA A 171 14.26 -7.23 -10.27
N PRO A 172 13.42 -8.25 -10.57
CA PRO A 172 13.73 -9.64 -10.19
C PRO A 172 14.93 -10.20 -10.96
N ILE A 173 15.09 -9.81 -12.23
CA ILE A 173 16.21 -10.23 -13.07
C ILE A 173 17.51 -9.63 -12.54
N LEU A 174 17.51 -8.32 -12.25
CA LEU A 174 18.66 -7.64 -11.68
C LEU A 174 19.01 -8.21 -10.29
N THR A 175 18.01 -8.47 -9.46
CA THR A 175 18.22 -9.07 -8.14
C THR A 175 18.79 -10.48 -8.24
N GLY A 176 18.29 -11.31 -9.17
CA GLY A 176 18.84 -12.64 -9.43
C GLY A 176 20.29 -12.60 -9.89
N GLY A 177 20.62 -11.70 -10.82
CA GLY A 177 22.00 -11.48 -11.26
C GLY A 177 22.92 -11.00 -10.13
N ALA A 178 22.48 -10.05 -9.31
CA ALA A 178 23.22 -9.55 -8.17
C ALA A 178 23.43 -10.62 -7.09
N ALA A 179 22.40 -11.42 -6.79
CA ALA A 179 22.48 -12.50 -5.81
C ALA A 179 23.43 -13.62 -6.27
N ALA A 180 23.36 -14.00 -7.56
CA ALA A 180 24.29 -14.94 -8.16
C ALA A 180 25.73 -14.42 -8.10
N LEU A 181 25.95 -13.12 -8.39
CA LEU A 181 27.26 -12.49 -8.30
C LEU A 181 27.80 -12.48 -6.87
N PHE A 182 27.00 -12.04 -5.89
CA PHE A 182 27.41 -12.03 -4.49
C PHE A 182 27.73 -13.43 -3.99
N PHE A 183 26.87 -14.41 -4.26
CA PHE A 183 27.12 -15.79 -3.87
C PHE A 183 28.35 -16.37 -4.57
N TRP A 184 28.54 -16.09 -5.86
CA TRP A 184 29.74 -16.52 -6.60
C TRP A 184 31.02 -15.94 -5.99
N ILE A 185 31.03 -14.64 -5.64
CA ILE A 185 32.15 -13.99 -4.95
C ILE A 185 32.40 -14.68 -3.60
N THR A 186 31.37 -14.88 -2.77
CA THR A 186 31.52 -15.55 -1.47
C THR A 186 32.03 -16.99 -1.62
N ARG A 187 31.51 -17.72 -2.59
CA ARG A 187 31.88 -19.12 -2.90
C ARG A 187 33.34 -19.24 -3.30
N PHE A 188 33.80 -18.38 -4.20
CA PHE A 188 35.18 -18.40 -4.69
C PHE A 188 36.18 -17.81 -3.69
N ALA A 189 35.85 -16.65 -3.10
CA ALA A 189 36.75 -15.94 -2.20
C ALA A 189 36.89 -16.62 -0.84
N VAL A 190 35.81 -17.24 -0.32
CA VAL A 190 35.79 -17.83 1.04
C VAL A 190 35.55 -19.33 1.00
N LEU A 191 34.39 -19.77 0.50
CA LEU A 191 33.89 -21.12 0.80
C LEU A 191 34.74 -22.25 0.20
N ARG A 192 35.40 -22.01 -0.95
CA ARG A 192 36.28 -22.98 -1.62
C ARG A 192 37.76 -22.87 -1.22
N ARG A 193 38.12 -21.98 -0.28
CA ARG A 193 39.50 -21.84 0.19
C ARG A 193 39.82 -22.88 1.28
N ARG A 194 41.06 -23.38 1.30
CA ARG A 194 41.54 -24.32 2.35
C ARG A 194 41.41 -23.77 3.78
N ASN A 195 41.48 -22.46 3.97
CA ASN A 195 41.36 -21.79 5.27
C ASN A 195 40.04 -21.00 5.39
N ALA A 196 38.93 -21.55 4.86
CA ALA A 196 37.63 -20.90 4.81
C ALA A 196 37.14 -20.42 6.18
N TYR A 197 37.34 -21.21 7.24
CA TYR A 197 36.92 -20.87 8.60
C TYR A 197 37.59 -19.62 9.17
N ASN A 198 38.91 -19.49 9.07
CA ASN A 198 39.54 -18.25 9.56
C ASN A 198 39.21 -17.07 8.64
N LEU A 199 39.11 -17.29 7.34
CA LEU A 199 38.80 -16.26 6.37
C LEU A 199 37.37 -15.71 6.54
N SER A 200 36.41 -16.54 6.98
CA SER A 200 35.04 -16.08 7.22
C SER A 200 35.00 -14.93 8.23
N PHE A 201 35.81 -14.98 9.30
CA PHE A 201 35.85 -13.90 10.29
C PHE A 201 36.47 -12.60 9.74
N TRP A 202 37.43 -12.69 8.83
CA TRP A 202 38.02 -11.52 8.19
C TRP A 202 37.12 -10.91 7.11
N LEU A 203 36.23 -11.69 6.50
CA LEU A 203 35.23 -11.18 5.55
C LEU A 203 33.94 -10.66 6.23
N LEU A 204 33.70 -10.99 7.50
CA LEU A 204 32.53 -10.49 8.24
C LEU A 204 32.48 -8.95 8.27
N PRO A 205 33.55 -8.20 8.67
CA PRO A 205 33.48 -6.75 8.77
C PRO A 205 33.18 -6.03 7.43
N PRO A 206 33.82 -6.38 6.28
CA PRO A 206 33.44 -5.81 4.99
C PRO A 206 31.97 -6.06 4.61
N PHE A 207 31.44 -7.26 4.88
CA PHE A 207 30.03 -7.54 4.61
C PHE A 207 29.09 -6.79 5.55
N VAL A 208 29.42 -6.69 6.84
CA VAL A 208 28.68 -5.86 7.80
C VAL A 208 28.68 -4.40 7.36
N LEU A 209 29.82 -3.89 6.86
CA LEU A 209 29.92 -2.53 6.33
C LEU A 209 28.93 -2.31 5.19
N ILE A 210 28.99 -3.15 4.14
CA ILE A 210 28.14 -2.99 2.95
C ILE A 210 26.66 -3.13 3.33
N THR A 211 26.33 -4.14 4.15
CA THR A 211 24.96 -4.40 4.61
C THR A 211 24.41 -3.22 5.42
N THR A 212 25.20 -2.73 6.39
CA THR A 212 24.79 -1.60 7.24
C THR A 212 24.66 -0.32 6.41
N TRP A 213 25.59 -0.10 5.46
CA TRP A 213 25.56 1.07 4.60
C TRP A 213 24.31 1.12 3.74
N ILE A 214 24.00 0.04 3.01
CA ILE A 214 22.81 -0.05 2.14
C ILE A 214 21.53 0.21 2.95
N ASN A 215 21.39 -0.43 4.11
CA ASN A 215 20.20 -0.30 4.93
C ASN A 215 20.06 1.09 5.58
N LEU A 216 21.14 1.66 6.14
CA LEU A 216 21.11 3.01 6.71
C LEU A 216 20.86 4.08 5.63
N TYR A 217 21.48 3.91 4.47
CA TYR A 217 21.27 4.82 3.35
C TYR A 217 19.82 4.81 2.87
N PHE A 218 19.20 3.62 2.77
CA PHE A 218 17.77 3.50 2.48
C PHE A 218 16.91 4.22 3.52
N VAL A 219 17.19 4.01 4.82
CA VAL A 219 16.49 4.70 5.91
C VAL A 219 16.61 6.21 5.81
N PHE A 220 17.79 6.74 5.53
CA PHE A 220 18.02 8.19 5.46
C PHE A 220 17.46 8.86 4.21
N THR A 221 17.43 8.17 3.07
CA THR A 221 16.94 8.73 1.81
C THR A 221 15.44 8.54 1.60
N LYS A 222 14.85 7.48 2.18
CA LYS A 222 13.41 7.21 2.07
C LYS A 222 12.65 7.39 3.36
N GLY A 223 13.12 6.79 4.45
CA GLY A 223 12.38 6.81 5.71
C GLY A 223 12.40 8.16 6.42
N ALA A 224 13.57 8.82 6.45
CA ALA A 224 13.77 10.02 7.28
C ALA A 224 13.91 11.33 6.48
N LYS A 225 14.03 11.28 5.15
CA LYS A 225 14.35 12.45 4.31
C LYS A 225 13.41 13.63 4.54
N LYS A 226 12.09 13.41 4.49
CA LYS A 226 11.07 14.47 4.71
C LYS A 226 11.14 15.09 6.11
N THR A 227 11.51 14.29 7.11
CA THR A 227 11.67 14.74 8.49
C THR A 227 12.96 15.54 8.68
N LEU A 228 14.07 15.05 8.12
CA LEU A 228 15.40 15.65 8.24
C LEU A 228 15.54 16.93 7.40
N SER A 229 14.89 16.99 6.24
CA SER A 229 14.90 18.16 5.36
C SER A 229 14.05 19.33 5.87
N LYS A 230 13.28 19.16 6.96
CA LYS A 230 12.36 20.19 7.45
C LYS A 230 13.10 21.41 8.00
N ASN A 231 14.26 21.20 8.64
CA ASN A 231 15.05 22.24 9.32
C ASN A 231 16.55 22.18 8.95
N SER A 232 16.94 21.44 7.91
CA SER A 232 18.34 21.31 7.48
C SER A 232 18.47 21.14 5.97
N ASP A 233 19.62 21.47 5.41
CA ASP A 233 20.00 21.25 4.00
C ASP A 233 20.36 19.77 3.74
N TRP A 234 19.42 18.89 4.08
CA TRP A 234 19.58 17.45 3.93
C TRP A 234 19.61 17.04 2.46
N THR A 235 20.75 16.49 2.01
CA THR A 235 20.93 15.99 0.63
C THR A 235 21.18 14.49 0.62
N ASP A 236 20.90 13.85 -0.51
CA ASP A 236 21.17 12.40 -0.68
C ASP A 236 22.67 12.09 -0.58
N GLN A 237 23.54 13.05 -0.91
CA GLN A 237 24.98 12.94 -0.71
C GLN A 237 25.35 12.96 0.79
N LYS A 238 24.73 13.81 1.60
CA LYS A 238 24.93 13.80 3.06
C LYS A 238 24.45 12.48 3.67
N ALA A 239 23.29 11.99 3.24
CA ALA A 239 22.79 10.69 3.65
C ALA A 239 23.78 9.55 3.31
N ALA A 240 24.41 9.58 2.13
CA ALA A 240 25.41 8.60 1.71
C ALA A 240 26.66 8.61 2.61
N TRP A 241 27.18 9.79 2.93
CA TRP A 241 28.36 9.92 3.80
C TRP A 241 28.08 9.56 5.25
N ILE A 242 26.94 10.00 5.80
CA ILE A 242 26.55 9.68 7.19
C ILE A 242 26.31 8.18 7.34
N SER A 243 25.60 7.55 6.39
CA SER A 243 25.43 6.10 6.38
C SER A 243 26.77 5.37 6.23
N ALA A 244 27.69 5.87 5.40
CA ALA A 244 29.00 5.24 5.20
C ALA A 244 29.86 5.32 6.47
N ALA A 245 29.89 6.48 7.14
CA ALA A 245 30.60 6.67 8.39
C ALA A 245 30.03 5.79 9.51
N ALA A 246 28.70 5.73 9.65
CA ALA A 246 28.04 4.86 10.61
C ALA A 246 28.31 3.38 10.32
N ALA A 247 28.23 2.96 9.05
CA ALA A 247 28.53 1.60 8.63
C ALA A 247 29.99 1.21 8.87
N ALA A 248 30.93 2.13 8.62
CA ALA A 248 32.34 1.92 8.95
C ALA A 248 32.55 1.75 10.46
N GLY A 249 31.86 2.55 11.29
CA GLY A 249 31.87 2.39 12.75
C GLY A 249 31.34 1.03 13.20
N VAL A 250 30.19 0.60 12.69
CA VAL A 250 29.61 -0.72 12.99
C VAL A 250 30.53 -1.86 12.52
N ALA A 251 31.13 -1.73 11.34
CA ALA A 251 32.08 -2.71 10.82
C ALA A 251 33.35 -2.81 11.68
N LEU A 252 33.91 -1.67 12.10
CA LEU A 252 35.07 -1.64 13.01
C LEU A 252 34.74 -2.29 14.35
N LEU A 253 33.55 -2.07 14.90
CA LEU A 253 33.08 -2.73 16.13
C LEU A 253 32.80 -4.23 15.93
N SER A 254 32.41 -4.65 14.73
CA SER A 254 32.18 -6.07 14.40
C SER A 254 33.47 -6.90 14.39
N LEU A 255 34.63 -6.28 14.18
CA LEU A 255 35.92 -6.95 14.10
C LEU A 255 36.39 -7.54 15.46
N PRO A 256 36.47 -6.77 16.57
CA PRO A 256 36.75 -7.36 17.88
C PRO A 256 35.63 -8.28 18.35
N LEU A 257 34.36 -7.99 18.02
CA LEU A 257 33.22 -8.84 18.35
C LEU A 257 33.35 -10.24 17.70
N SER A 258 33.70 -10.27 16.42
CA SER A 258 33.83 -11.51 15.65
C SER A 258 35.05 -12.33 16.08
N LEU A 259 36.18 -11.69 16.38
CA LEU A 259 37.41 -12.38 16.77
C LEU A 259 37.44 -12.81 18.25
N TYR A 260 36.96 -11.97 19.17
CA TYR A 260 37.09 -12.23 20.61
C TYR A 260 35.84 -12.84 21.26
N LEU A 261 34.64 -12.64 20.70
CA LEU A 261 33.42 -13.28 21.23
C LEU A 261 32.95 -14.41 20.33
N LEU A 262 32.77 -14.13 19.03
CA LEU A 262 32.14 -15.08 18.12
C LEU A 262 33.02 -16.30 17.84
N LYS A 263 34.29 -16.10 17.46
CA LYS A 263 35.22 -17.20 17.17
C LYS A 263 35.38 -18.18 18.34
N PRO A 264 35.64 -17.76 19.59
CA PRO A 264 35.71 -18.70 20.70
C PRO A 264 34.35 -19.32 21.03
N TYR A 265 33.24 -18.61 20.84
CA TYR A 265 31.91 -19.18 21.01
C TYR A 265 31.63 -20.29 19.99
N ILE A 266 31.92 -20.07 18.71
CA ILE A 266 31.76 -21.06 17.65
C ILE A 266 32.68 -22.26 17.90
N ASN A 267 33.94 -22.04 18.27
CA ASN A 267 34.86 -23.14 18.61
C ASN A 267 34.34 -24.01 19.77
N ARG A 268 33.51 -23.48 20.68
CA ARG A 268 32.89 -24.27 21.76
C ARG A 268 31.68 -25.10 21.31
N GLN A 269 31.13 -24.81 20.13
CA GLN A 269 29.94 -25.47 19.57
C GLN A 269 30.29 -26.60 18.61
N PHE A 270 31.56 -26.74 18.21
CA PHE A 270 32.00 -27.75 17.24
C PHE A 270 33.13 -28.60 17.83
N ASP A 271 33.12 -29.90 17.54
CA ASP A 271 34.18 -30.82 17.94
C ASP A 271 35.42 -30.67 17.03
N GLU A 272 36.48 -31.41 17.36
CA GLU A 272 37.73 -31.41 16.57
C GLU A 272 37.51 -31.89 15.13
N ASN A 273 36.47 -32.70 14.90
CA ASN A 273 36.08 -33.23 13.60
C ASN A 273 35.20 -32.24 12.79
N GLY A 274 34.81 -31.10 13.37
CA GLY A 274 33.98 -30.08 12.72
C GLY A 274 32.47 -30.37 12.77
N ASN A 275 32.03 -31.34 13.56
CA ASN A 275 30.62 -31.63 13.84
C ASN A 275 30.11 -30.78 14.99
N LYS A 276 28.83 -30.40 14.95
CA LYS A 276 28.22 -29.60 16.02
C LYS A 276 28.07 -30.45 17.29
N ILE A 277 28.62 -29.98 18.41
CA ILE A 277 28.52 -30.65 19.71
C ILE A 277 27.08 -30.51 20.22
N VAL A 278 26.29 -31.57 20.10
CA VAL A 278 24.93 -31.62 20.65
C VAL A 278 25.00 -31.90 22.16
N LYS A 279 25.03 -30.85 22.99
CA LYS A 279 24.87 -31.01 24.45
C LYS A 279 23.39 -31.19 24.79
N ASN A 280 23.05 -32.36 25.31
CA ASN A 280 21.73 -32.76 25.85
C ASN A 280 20.55 -32.81 24.86
N ILE A 281 20.43 -33.94 24.15
CA ILE A 281 19.27 -34.32 23.33
C ILE A 281 17.94 -34.28 24.14
N LYS A 282 17.98 -34.55 25.46
CA LYS A 282 16.79 -34.55 26.34
C LYS A 282 16.26 -33.17 26.76
N ALA A 283 17.05 -32.09 26.64
CA ALA A 283 16.64 -30.77 27.15
C ALA A 283 15.81 -29.95 26.14
N LEU A 284 15.75 -30.37 24.87
CA LEU A 284 15.18 -29.58 23.78
C LEU A 284 13.78 -30.02 23.32
N GLY A 285 13.25 -31.17 23.75
CA GLY A 285 11.88 -31.60 23.42
C GLY A 285 11.62 -31.71 21.91
N ILE A 286 12.66 -31.94 21.11
CA ILE A 286 12.59 -32.13 19.65
C ILE A 286 12.60 -33.64 19.40
N PRO A 287 11.61 -34.21 18.67
CA PRO A 287 11.75 -35.56 18.14
C PRO A 287 12.89 -35.56 17.12
N VAL A 288 13.95 -36.33 17.39
CA VAL A 288 15.06 -36.55 16.47
C VAL A 288 14.52 -37.38 15.30
N ALA A 289 14.69 -36.90 14.07
CA ALA A 289 14.49 -37.70 12.87
C ALA A 289 15.72 -38.59 12.68
N ASP A 290 15.51 -39.88 12.47
CA ASP A 290 16.53 -40.95 12.39
C ASP A 290 17.41 -40.91 11.13
N ASP A 291 17.68 -39.73 10.57
CA ASP A 291 18.33 -39.61 9.27
C ASP A 291 19.74 -38.99 9.35
N VAL A 292 20.58 -39.43 10.29
CA VAL A 292 22.06 -39.33 10.16
C VAL A 292 22.75 -40.46 10.94
N GLU A 293 22.58 -41.71 10.53
CA GLU A 293 23.58 -42.75 10.80
C GLU A 293 23.88 -43.50 9.50
N GLY A 294 25.00 -43.14 8.88
CA GLY A 294 25.62 -43.96 7.84
C GLY A 294 26.23 -45.21 8.49
N ALA A 295 25.67 -46.36 8.14
CA ALA A 295 26.30 -47.68 8.02
C ALA A 295 27.48 -47.98 8.98
N LYS A 296 27.17 -48.65 10.10
CA LYS A 296 28.09 -49.61 10.73
C LYS A 296 27.32 -50.85 11.20
N LEU A 297 27.65 -51.96 10.54
CA LEU A 297 27.74 -53.35 10.99
C LEU A 297 26.70 -53.87 12.00
N ALA A 298 25.99 -54.92 11.58
CA ALA A 298 25.22 -55.81 12.42
C ALA A 298 26.04 -56.29 13.62
N ASP A 299 25.46 -56.15 14.81
CA ASP A 299 25.85 -56.92 16.00
C ASP A 299 24.58 -57.57 16.57
N ASP A 300 24.54 -58.89 16.49
CA ASP A 300 23.48 -59.75 16.97
C ASP A 300 23.56 -59.88 18.49
N SER A 301 22.63 -59.29 19.24
CA SER A 301 22.34 -59.74 20.60
C SER A 301 20.91 -59.40 21.05
N PRO A 302 20.10 -60.40 21.48
CA PRO A 302 18.71 -60.19 21.84
C PRO A 302 18.59 -59.83 23.32
N ASN A 303 18.55 -58.53 23.63
CA ASN A 303 18.04 -58.07 24.93
C ASN A 303 17.22 -56.79 24.71
N SER A 304 15.99 -56.98 24.23
CA SER A 304 15.04 -55.91 23.95
C SER A 304 14.50 -55.30 25.25
N ILE A 305 14.79 -54.02 25.44
CA ILE A 305 14.16 -53.09 26.38
C ILE A 305 12.61 -53.10 26.25
N ASP A 306 12.11 -53.56 25.11
CA ASP A 306 10.67 -53.68 24.81
C ASP A 306 9.97 -54.79 25.60
N ALA A 307 10.66 -55.88 25.95
CA ALA A 307 10.11 -56.94 26.80
C ALA A 307 9.82 -56.44 28.23
N GLN A 308 10.64 -55.50 28.72
CA GLN A 308 10.51 -54.95 30.07
C GLN A 308 9.45 -53.84 30.15
N LYS A 309 9.20 -53.11 29.06
CA LYS A 309 8.05 -52.19 28.95
C LYS A 309 6.72 -52.93 28.86
N ALA A 310 6.67 -54.06 28.16
CA ALA A 310 5.46 -54.89 28.08
C ALA A 310 5.09 -55.49 29.45
N ALA A 311 6.07 -55.95 30.23
CA ALA A 311 5.84 -56.46 31.59
C ALA A 311 5.31 -55.38 32.55
N ASN A 312 5.81 -54.15 32.45
CA ASN A 312 5.37 -53.03 33.30
C ASN A 312 3.98 -52.49 32.91
N ALA A 313 3.58 -52.62 31.64
CA ALA A 313 2.24 -52.25 31.18
C ALA A 313 1.17 -53.26 31.60
N ALA A 314 1.53 -54.54 31.73
CA ALA A 314 0.62 -55.60 32.19
C ALA A 314 0.30 -55.53 33.69
N ALA A 315 1.11 -54.82 34.48
CA ALA A 315 0.92 -54.67 35.94
C ALA A 315 0.09 -53.43 36.35
N ALA A 316 -0.39 -52.63 35.41
CA ALA A 316 -1.17 -51.43 35.72
C ALA A 316 -2.66 -51.79 35.94
N THR A 317 -3.13 -51.64 37.18
CA THR A 317 -4.56 -51.77 37.51
C THR A 317 -5.40 -50.71 36.81
N PRO A 318 -6.63 -51.03 36.34
CA PRO A 318 -7.50 -50.05 35.70
C PRO A 318 -7.89 -48.95 36.70
N MET A 319 -7.40 -47.72 36.50
CA MET A 319 -7.92 -46.56 37.22
C MET A 319 -9.36 -46.28 36.73
N GLU A 320 -10.30 -46.14 37.67
CA GLU A 320 -11.65 -45.65 37.39
C GLU A 320 -11.61 -44.30 36.63
N PRO A 321 -12.55 -44.06 35.69
CA PRO A 321 -12.59 -42.83 34.92
C PRO A 321 -12.90 -41.63 35.83
N VAL A 322 -11.85 -40.91 36.23
CA VAL A 322 -11.97 -39.63 36.96
C VAL A 322 -12.74 -38.64 36.09
N LYS A 323 -13.93 -38.21 36.55
CA LYS A 323 -14.72 -37.16 35.89
C LYS A 323 -13.85 -35.91 35.70
N PRO A 324 -13.72 -35.34 34.48
CA PRO A 324 -12.81 -34.24 34.23
C PRO A 324 -13.23 -32.99 35.03
N SER A 325 -12.40 -32.58 35.99
CA SER A 325 -12.56 -31.34 36.76
C SER A 325 -12.63 -30.11 35.86
N PHE A 326 -13.40 -29.09 36.23
CA PHE A 326 -13.47 -27.79 35.54
C PHE A 326 -12.07 -27.19 35.24
N ARG A 327 -11.09 -27.40 36.13
CA ARG A 327 -9.70 -26.98 35.93
C ARG A 327 -9.01 -27.71 34.77
N SER A 328 -9.33 -28.98 34.56
CA SER A 328 -8.84 -29.78 33.43
C SER A 328 -9.49 -29.40 32.11
N TYR A 329 -10.78 -29.02 32.13
CA TYR A 329 -11.46 -28.44 30.97
C TYR A 329 -10.87 -27.07 30.59
N MET A 330 -10.70 -26.16 31.56
CA MET A 330 -10.05 -24.86 31.32
C MET A 330 -8.60 -25.03 30.84
N ARG A 331 -7.85 -26.00 31.36
CA ARG A 331 -6.50 -26.32 30.87
C ARG A 331 -6.52 -26.83 29.44
N ARG A 332 -7.44 -27.74 29.09
CA ARG A 332 -7.61 -28.23 27.70
C ARG A 332 -8.02 -27.12 26.75
N ALA A 333 -8.98 -26.28 27.14
CA ALA A 333 -9.41 -25.11 26.38
C ALA A 333 -8.24 -24.13 26.19
N ARG A 334 -7.47 -23.83 27.24
CA ARG A 334 -6.27 -22.96 27.17
C ARG A 334 -5.19 -23.57 26.30
N THR A 335 -4.95 -24.88 26.36
CA THR A 335 -3.98 -25.57 25.51
C THR A 335 -4.44 -25.63 24.05
N ALA A 336 -5.72 -25.83 23.79
CA ALA A 336 -6.30 -25.80 22.44
C ALA A 336 -6.24 -24.40 21.83
N VAL A 337 -6.66 -23.37 22.57
CA VAL A 337 -6.56 -21.97 22.14
C VAL A 337 -5.10 -21.56 21.91
N ARG A 338 -4.20 -21.94 22.82
CA ARG A 338 -2.75 -21.69 22.65
C ARG A 338 -2.16 -22.46 21.47
N GLY A 339 -2.61 -23.70 21.24
CA GLY A 339 -2.19 -24.53 20.11
C GLY A 339 -2.63 -23.94 18.77
N ALA A 340 -3.89 -23.49 18.68
CA ALA A 340 -4.42 -22.82 17.50
C ALA A 340 -3.73 -21.47 17.24
N ALA A 341 -3.56 -20.64 18.29
CA ALA A 341 -2.90 -19.33 18.17
C ALA A 341 -1.41 -19.42 17.80
N LEU A 342 -0.71 -20.47 18.24
CA LEU A 342 0.71 -20.67 17.95
C LEU A 342 0.98 -21.57 16.75
N HIS A 343 -0.07 -22.10 16.11
CA HIS A 343 0.07 -23.08 15.02
C HIS A 343 1.04 -22.58 13.94
N GLY A 344 0.84 -21.35 13.47
CA GLY A 344 1.68 -20.73 12.44
C GLY A 344 3.17 -20.64 12.81
N THR A 345 3.50 -20.65 14.10
CA THR A 345 4.89 -20.58 14.57
C THR A 345 5.52 -21.94 14.89
N SER A 346 4.70 -23.00 15.02
CA SER A 346 5.15 -24.35 15.37
C SER A 346 5.28 -25.30 14.19
N VAL A 347 4.86 -24.88 12.99
CA VAL A 347 4.94 -25.71 11.79
C VAL A 347 6.40 -25.96 11.43
N ASN A 348 6.75 -27.23 11.19
CA ASN A 348 8.04 -27.58 10.61
C ASN A 348 7.94 -27.39 9.09
N ILE A 349 8.70 -26.44 8.53
CA ILE A 349 8.66 -26.16 7.09
C ILE A 349 9.58 -27.06 6.25
N HIS A 350 10.45 -27.84 6.90
CA HIS A 350 11.43 -28.71 6.22
C HIS A 350 10.94 -30.16 6.05
N ASP A 351 9.76 -30.48 6.57
CA ASP A 351 9.05 -31.75 6.34
C ASP A 351 8.96 -32.09 4.84
N VAL A 352 8.73 -31.08 4.00
CA VAL A 352 8.63 -31.25 2.55
C VAL A 352 9.88 -31.79 1.87
N VAL A 353 11.06 -31.67 2.51
CA VAL A 353 12.33 -32.17 1.94
C VAL A 353 12.37 -33.70 1.96
N SER A 354 11.77 -34.34 2.97
CA SER A 354 11.70 -35.80 3.04
C SER A 354 10.46 -36.36 2.34
N THR A 355 9.38 -35.59 2.23
CA THR A 355 8.13 -36.07 1.61
C THR A 355 8.07 -35.89 0.10
N ASP A 356 8.80 -34.92 -0.48
CA ASP A 356 8.78 -34.61 -1.91
C ASP A 356 10.15 -34.91 -2.54
N ALA A 357 10.19 -35.91 -3.40
CA ALA A 357 11.42 -36.39 -4.03
C ALA A 357 12.11 -35.33 -4.92
N GLU A 358 11.35 -34.45 -5.58
CA GLU A 358 11.91 -33.39 -6.43
C GLU A 358 12.63 -32.35 -5.57
N ILE A 359 12.00 -31.96 -4.46
CA ILE A 359 12.60 -31.03 -3.49
C ILE A 359 13.81 -31.67 -2.80
N GLY A 360 13.70 -32.93 -2.38
CA GLY A 360 14.81 -33.68 -1.81
C GLY A 360 16.03 -33.74 -2.73
N ALA A 361 15.82 -33.99 -4.03
CA ALA A 361 16.88 -34.02 -5.03
C ALA A 361 17.59 -32.65 -5.20
N ILE A 362 16.84 -31.55 -5.24
CA ILE A 362 17.41 -30.19 -5.30
C ILE A 362 18.28 -29.90 -4.07
N HIS A 363 17.82 -30.31 -2.89
CA HIS A 363 18.57 -30.12 -1.64
C HIS A 363 19.84 -30.98 -1.58
N ALA A 364 19.79 -32.19 -2.13
CA ALA A 364 20.93 -33.12 -2.18
C ALA A 364 21.99 -32.70 -3.21
N ASN A 365 21.60 -32.04 -4.31
CA ASN A 365 22.53 -31.62 -5.37
C ASN A 365 23.40 -30.41 -4.99
N ALA A 366 22.95 -29.56 -4.06
CA ALA A 366 23.65 -28.33 -3.72
C ALA A 366 25.03 -28.59 -3.09
N GLU A 367 26.05 -27.83 -3.48
CA GLU A 367 27.40 -27.97 -2.89
C GLU A 367 27.36 -27.74 -1.37
N VAL A 368 27.88 -28.72 -0.63
CA VAL A 368 27.97 -28.69 0.83
C VAL A 368 29.29 -28.03 1.24
N PHE A 369 29.20 -26.97 2.03
CA PHE A 369 30.37 -26.26 2.57
C PHE A 369 30.62 -26.64 4.04
N GLU A 370 31.79 -26.27 4.55
CA GLU A 370 32.17 -26.51 5.94
C GLU A 370 31.14 -25.91 6.91
N ALA A 371 30.60 -26.76 7.80
CA ALA A 371 29.52 -26.39 8.72
C ALA A 371 29.88 -25.21 9.64
N ARG A 372 31.15 -25.11 10.07
CA ARG A 372 31.65 -23.99 10.89
C ARG A 372 31.58 -22.65 10.15
N VAL A 373 31.86 -22.65 8.86
CA VAL A 373 31.80 -21.44 8.01
C VAL A 373 30.35 -21.01 7.84
N GLU A 374 29.46 -21.94 7.47
CA GLU A 374 28.02 -21.66 7.35
C GLU A 374 27.42 -21.15 8.67
N TYR A 375 27.84 -21.72 9.81
CA TYR A 375 27.42 -21.23 11.13
C TYR A 375 27.92 -19.82 11.44
N SER A 376 29.14 -19.44 11.03
CA SER A 376 29.61 -18.05 11.14
C SER A 376 28.75 -17.09 10.31
N PHE A 377 28.37 -17.48 9.09
CA PHE A 377 27.48 -16.69 8.22
C PHE A 377 26.05 -16.59 8.76
N SER A 378 25.60 -17.52 9.59
CA SER A 378 24.27 -17.47 10.18
C SER A 378 24.07 -16.21 11.04
N PHE A 379 25.09 -15.73 11.74
CA PHE A 379 25.01 -14.48 12.50
C PHE A 379 24.85 -13.26 11.60
N LEU A 380 25.59 -13.24 10.48
CA LEU A 380 25.50 -12.18 9.48
C LEU A 380 24.12 -12.17 8.82
N GLN A 381 23.57 -13.36 8.55
CA GLN A 381 22.24 -13.53 7.99
C GLN A 381 21.14 -13.03 8.94
N VAL A 382 21.23 -13.33 10.25
CA VAL A 382 20.27 -12.78 11.22
C VAL A 382 20.35 -11.26 11.26
N PHE A 383 21.56 -10.71 11.23
CA PHE A 383 21.76 -9.26 11.20
C PHE A 383 21.16 -8.62 9.93
N SER A 384 21.40 -9.18 8.74
CA SER A 384 20.79 -8.68 7.51
C SER A 384 19.27 -8.81 7.53
N ALA A 385 18.73 -9.93 8.01
CA ALA A 385 17.29 -10.13 8.16
C ALA A 385 16.65 -9.06 9.07
N CYS A 386 17.29 -8.69 10.19
CA CYS A 386 16.84 -7.61 11.08
C CYS A 386 16.82 -6.24 10.37
N CYS A 387 17.80 -5.95 9.52
CA CYS A 387 17.82 -4.70 8.76
C CYS A 387 16.76 -4.69 7.65
N VAL A 388 16.60 -5.81 6.93
CA VAL A 388 15.62 -5.97 5.86
C VAL A 388 14.20 -5.86 6.42
N ILE A 389 13.89 -6.53 7.53
CA ILE A 389 12.57 -6.45 8.14
C ILE A 389 12.28 -5.04 8.67
N PHE A 390 13.27 -4.34 9.23
CA PHE A 390 13.09 -2.94 9.62
C PHE A 390 12.74 -2.04 8.42
N ALA A 391 13.44 -2.22 7.29
CA ALA A 391 13.16 -1.50 6.04
C ALA A 391 11.79 -1.90 5.45
N HIS A 392 11.41 -3.17 5.55
CA HIS A 392 10.13 -3.72 5.14
C HIS A 392 8.98 -3.06 5.90
N GLY A 393 9.02 -3.07 7.24
CA GLY A 393 8.02 -2.39 8.07
C GLY A 393 7.88 -0.89 7.77
N ALA A 394 8.97 -0.21 7.42
CA ALA A 394 8.94 1.20 7.01
C ALA A 394 8.23 1.43 5.65
N GLY A 395 8.39 0.50 4.70
CA GLY A 395 7.81 0.63 3.36
C GLY A 395 6.37 0.11 3.28
N GLU A 396 6.15 -1.11 3.75
CA GLU A 396 4.96 -1.92 3.50
C GLU A 396 3.74 -1.46 4.30
N VAL A 397 3.98 -0.87 5.48
CA VAL A 397 2.95 -0.16 6.23
C VAL A 397 2.35 0.99 5.40
N GLY A 398 3.04 1.46 4.35
CA GLY A 398 2.47 2.44 3.43
C GLY A 398 1.20 1.95 2.71
N TYR A 399 1.12 0.65 2.39
CA TYR A 399 0.07 0.09 1.51
C TYR A 399 -1.30 -0.01 2.17
N MET A 400 -1.36 -0.12 3.50
CA MET A 400 -2.62 -0.04 4.24
C MET A 400 -2.82 1.32 4.92
N ALA A 401 -1.75 2.04 5.30
CA ALA A 401 -1.88 3.36 5.93
C ALA A 401 -2.28 4.43 4.92
N GLY A 402 -1.79 4.35 3.68
CA GLY A 402 -2.12 5.32 2.63
C GLY A 402 -3.62 5.37 2.37
N PRO A 403 -4.26 4.25 1.98
CA PRO A 403 -5.70 4.18 1.78
C PRO A 403 -6.51 4.60 3.02
N LEU A 404 -6.13 4.14 4.23
CA LEU A 404 -6.83 4.51 5.46
C LEU A 404 -6.65 6.00 5.81
N ALA A 405 -5.48 6.57 5.55
CA ALA A 405 -5.24 8.01 5.74
C ALA A 405 -6.07 8.86 4.78
N VAL A 406 -6.22 8.44 3.52
CA VAL A 406 -7.13 9.10 2.57
C VAL A 406 -8.57 9.07 3.08
N ILE A 407 -9.06 7.90 3.53
CA ILE A 407 -10.41 7.76 4.09
C ILE A 407 -10.59 8.68 5.30
N TRP A 408 -9.58 8.75 6.17
CA TRP A 408 -9.57 9.60 7.35
C TRP A 408 -9.52 11.10 7.03
N ASP A 409 -8.74 11.50 6.03
CA ASP A 409 -8.64 12.90 5.60
C ASP A 409 -9.97 13.35 4.98
N VAL A 410 -10.57 12.52 4.12
CA VAL A 410 -11.92 12.80 3.56
C VAL A 410 -12.96 12.96 4.67
N TYR A 411 -12.93 12.12 5.71
CA TYR A 411 -13.82 12.27 6.88
C TYR A 411 -13.62 13.62 7.61
N LYS A 412 -12.37 14.09 7.72
CA LYS A 412 -12.06 15.32 8.47
C LYS A 412 -12.29 16.60 7.67
N THR A 413 -11.81 16.63 6.42
CA THR A 413 -11.71 17.84 5.61
C THR A 413 -12.75 17.89 4.50
N GLY A 414 -13.46 16.79 4.23
CA GLY A 414 -14.40 16.69 3.11
C GLY A 414 -13.73 16.84 1.74
N SER A 415 -12.40 16.70 1.65
CA SER A 415 -11.63 16.94 0.43
C SER A 415 -10.45 15.97 0.34
N LEU A 416 -10.00 15.69 -0.89
CA LEU A 416 -8.84 14.84 -1.10
C LEU A 416 -7.55 15.56 -0.64
N PRO A 417 -6.70 14.89 0.17
CA PRO A 417 -5.47 15.51 0.66
C PRO A 417 -4.47 15.71 -0.50
N LYS A 418 -3.82 16.87 -0.54
CA LYS A 418 -2.70 17.12 -1.47
C LYS A 418 -1.48 16.25 -1.14
N ASP A 419 -1.26 16.01 0.16
CA ASP A 419 -0.22 15.13 0.69
C ASP A 419 -0.84 14.19 1.71
N VAL A 420 -0.73 12.88 1.47
CA VAL A 420 -1.21 11.85 2.41
C VAL A 420 -0.20 11.73 3.54
N SER A 421 -0.62 12.02 4.78
CA SER A 421 0.20 11.86 5.98
C SER A 421 -0.59 11.11 7.06
N PRO A 422 -0.38 9.79 7.21
CA PRO A 422 -1.15 8.99 8.15
C PRO A 422 -0.91 9.41 9.61
N PRO A 423 -1.97 9.52 10.43
CA PRO A 423 -1.81 9.67 11.88
C PRO A 423 -1.22 8.39 12.49
N VAL A 424 -0.59 8.50 13.66
CA VAL A 424 0.15 7.39 14.30
C VAL A 424 -0.74 6.17 14.54
N TRP A 425 -2.02 6.35 14.89
CA TRP A 425 -2.95 5.25 15.14
C TRP A 425 -3.20 4.40 13.88
N VAL A 426 -3.22 5.00 12.69
CA VAL A 426 -3.37 4.28 11.40
C VAL A 426 -2.16 3.36 11.15
N ILE A 427 -0.96 3.85 11.48
CA ILE A 427 0.28 3.08 11.34
C ILE A 427 0.29 1.92 12.34
N LEU A 428 -0.15 2.16 13.58
CA LEU A 428 -0.25 1.13 14.60
C LEU A 428 -1.15 -0.03 14.14
N ILE A 429 -2.29 0.26 13.53
CA ILE A 429 -3.21 -0.77 13.02
C ILE A 429 -2.50 -1.69 12.03
N GLY A 430 -1.81 -1.14 11.02
CA GLY A 430 -1.10 -1.99 10.06
C GLY A 430 0.13 -2.66 10.64
N ALA A 431 0.88 -2.00 11.55
CA ALA A 431 2.02 -2.61 12.23
C ALA A 431 1.61 -3.84 13.05
N PHE A 432 0.49 -3.77 13.76
CA PHE A 432 -0.09 -4.95 14.44
C PHE A 432 -0.56 -6.00 13.43
N GLY A 433 -1.21 -5.59 12.34
CA GLY A 433 -1.59 -6.47 11.24
C GLY A 433 -0.41 -7.28 10.73
N LEU A 434 0.70 -6.62 10.35
CA LEU A 434 1.91 -7.24 9.80
C LEU A 434 2.45 -8.36 10.70
N VAL A 435 2.59 -8.08 11.99
CA VAL A 435 3.15 -9.04 12.97
C VAL A 435 2.21 -10.21 13.21
N ILE A 436 0.90 -9.95 13.38
CA ILE A 436 -0.11 -11.01 13.58
C ILE A 436 -0.21 -11.88 12.31
N GLY A 437 -0.12 -11.27 11.13
CA GLY A 437 -0.11 -11.95 9.84
C GLY A 437 1.01 -12.97 9.74
N LEU A 438 2.25 -12.56 10.03
CA LEU A 438 3.39 -13.47 10.04
C LEU A 438 3.18 -14.61 11.04
N ALA A 439 2.78 -14.26 12.28
CA ALA A 439 2.65 -15.21 13.38
C ALA A 439 1.61 -16.31 13.12
N THR A 440 0.53 -15.96 12.42
CA THR A 440 -0.58 -16.87 12.16
C THR A 440 -0.38 -17.69 10.89
N TYR A 441 0.11 -17.07 9.81
CA TYR A 441 0.01 -17.68 8.49
C TYR A 441 1.23 -17.55 7.57
N GLY A 442 2.30 -16.89 8.04
CA GLY A 442 3.53 -16.73 7.27
C GLY A 442 4.29 -18.01 6.95
N TYR A 443 3.99 -19.14 7.62
CA TYR A 443 4.71 -20.38 7.45
C TYR A 443 4.60 -21.00 6.05
N ASN A 444 3.46 -20.83 5.37
CA ASN A 444 3.24 -21.39 4.03
C ASN A 444 4.13 -20.72 2.98
N VAL A 445 4.19 -19.38 2.99
CA VAL A 445 5.05 -18.63 2.09
C VAL A 445 6.52 -18.82 2.45
N THR A 446 6.85 -18.85 3.75
CA THR A 446 8.19 -19.17 4.25
C THR A 446 8.66 -20.55 3.77
N ARG A 447 7.78 -21.56 3.79
CA ARG A 447 8.05 -22.90 3.25
C ARG A 447 8.29 -22.86 1.74
N SER A 448 7.43 -22.19 0.98
CA SER A 448 7.57 -22.08 -0.48
C SER A 448 8.88 -21.41 -0.90
N MET A 449 9.24 -20.29 -0.26
CA MET A 449 10.41 -19.51 -0.63
C MET A 449 11.70 -20.06 -0.02
N GLY A 450 11.67 -20.47 1.25
CA GLY A 450 12.84 -20.91 2.01
C GLY A 450 13.25 -22.36 1.78
N VAL A 451 12.34 -23.21 1.28
CA VAL A 451 12.57 -24.65 1.15
C VAL A 451 12.24 -25.18 -0.25
N LYS A 452 11.07 -24.86 -0.81
CA LYS A 452 10.61 -25.48 -2.07
C LYS A 452 11.31 -24.94 -3.32
N LEU A 453 11.70 -23.65 -3.32
CA LEU A 453 12.21 -22.99 -4.53
C LEU A 453 13.66 -23.36 -4.87
N ALA A 454 14.55 -23.33 -3.87
CA ALA A 454 15.96 -23.70 -4.00
C ALA A 454 16.54 -24.08 -2.62
N LYS A 455 17.72 -24.73 -2.60
CA LYS A 455 18.44 -25.00 -1.35
C LYS A 455 19.00 -23.69 -0.77
N ILE A 456 18.51 -23.30 0.40
CA ILE A 456 19.05 -22.16 1.14
C ILE A 456 19.95 -22.65 2.29
N THR A 457 21.19 -22.16 2.29
CA THR A 457 22.13 -22.19 3.42
C THR A 457 22.39 -20.76 3.91
N PRO A 458 22.97 -20.54 5.10
CA PRO A 458 23.23 -19.19 5.61
C PRO A 458 23.95 -18.27 4.62
N THR A 459 24.99 -18.76 3.94
CA THR A 459 25.73 -17.99 2.92
C THR A 459 24.86 -17.60 1.71
N ARG A 460 24.08 -18.57 1.20
CA ARG A 460 23.14 -18.40 0.09
C ARG A 460 22.03 -17.41 0.45
N GLY A 461 21.46 -17.55 1.65
CA GLY A 461 20.41 -16.67 2.15
C GLY A 461 20.91 -15.24 2.37
N PHE A 462 22.08 -15.06 2.96
CA PHE A 462 22.72 -13.75 3.11
C PHE A 462 22.92 -13.06 1.74
N ALA A 463 23.45 -13.77 0.74
CA ALA A 463 23.64 -13.21 -0.59
C ALA A 463 22.31 -12.79 -1.25
N ALA A 464 21.26 -13.60 -1.08
CA ALA A 464 19.93 -13.28 -1.59
C ALA A 464 19.29 -12.05 -0.91
N GLU A 465 19.40 -11.95 0.42
CA GLU A 465 18.91 -10.81 1.21
C GLU A 465 19.65 -9.52 0.84
N LEU A 466 20.99 -9.58 0.75
CA LEU A 466 21.82 -8.41 0.40
C LEU A 466 21.51 -7.89 -1.01
N ALA A 467 21.40 -8.79 -1.99
CA ALA A 467 21.04 -8.43 -3.37
C ALA A 467 19.65 -7.79 -3.44
N THR A 468 18.68 -8.36 -2.71
CA THR A 468 17.31 -7.85 -2.63
C THR A 468 17.30 -6.43 -2.06
N ALA A 469 17.97 -6.20 -0.93
CA ALA A 469 18.08 -4.88 -0.33
C ALA A 469 18.77 -3.87 -1.27
N PHE A 470 19.85 -4.28 -1.95
CA PHE A 470 20.59 -3.43 -2.88
C PHE A 470 19.74 -2.98 -4.07
N VAL A 471 19.02 -3.89 -4.73
CA VAL A 471 18.21 -3.57 -5.92
C VAL A 471 16.98 -2.75 -5.55
N ILE A 472 16.29 -3.10 -4.46
CA ILE A 472 15.15 -2.31 -3.95
C ILE A 472 15.58 -0.88 -3.62
N MET A 473 16.76 -0.71 -3.00
CA MET A 473 17.31 0.62 -2.71
C MET A 473 17.56 1.44 -3.98
N ILE A 474 18.17 0.85 -5.02
CA ILE A 474 18.39 1.55 -6.29
C ILE A 474 17.06 1.93 -6.94
N ALA A 475 16.10 1.00 -7.03
CA ALA A 475 14.80 1.29 -7.60
C ALA A 475 14.06 2.40 -6.83
N ALA A 476 14.20 2.39 -5.50
CA ALA A 476 13.65 3.42 -4.64
C ALA A 476 14.22 4.80 -4.96
N GLN A 477 15.52 4.96 -5.27
CA GLN A 477 16.09 6.27 -5.67
C GLN A 477 15.38 6.88 -6.88
N TYR A 478 14.97 6.03 -7.83
CA TYR A 478 14.22 6.44 -9.01
C TYR A 478 12.71 6.55 -8.80
N GLY A 479 12.23 6.34 -7.57
CA GLY A 479 10.81 6.40 -7.23
C GLY A 479 9.98 5.28 -7.86
N LEU A 480 10.62 4.17 -8.21
CA LEU A 480 9.97 3.00 -8.79
C LEU A 480 9.48 2.08 -7.65
N PRO A 481 8.16 1.89 -7.47
CA PRO A 481 7.65 0.94 -6.49
C PRO A 481 7.96 -0.48 -6.99
N THR A 482 8.91 -1.13 -6.33
CA THR A 482 9.32 -2.50 -6.61
C THR A 482 8.67 -3.47 -5.64
N SER A 483 8.44 -4.69 -6.11
CA SER A 483 7.92 -5.77 -5.28
C SER A 483 9.08 -6.46 -4.54
N SER A 484 9.04 -6.41 -3.20
CA SER A 484 9.96 -7.17 -2.35
C SER A 484 9.87 -8.68 -2.61
N SER A 485 8.66 -9.21 -2.78
CA SER A 485 8.38 -10.63 -3.10
C SER A 485 9.01 -11.08 -4.41
N GLN A 486 8.93 -10.26 -5.46
CA GLN A 486 9.54 -10.61 -6.73
C GLN A 486 11.07 -10.52 -6.68
N CYS A 487 11.62 -9.49 -6.02
CA CYS A 487 13.06 -9.31 -5.86
C CYS A 487 13.69 -10.50 -5.12
N ILE A 488 13.14 -10.90 -3.96
CA ILE A 488 13.69 -12.05 -3.21
C ILE A 488 13.51 -13.36 -3.97
N THR A 489 12.40 -13.54 -4.69
CA THR A 489 12.21 -14.72 -5.56
C THR A 489 13.30 -14.77 -6.64
N GLY A 490 13.56 -13.64 -7.31
CA GLY A 490 14.65 -13.51 -8.27
C GLY A 490 16.01 -13.81 -7.65
N ALA A 491 16.27 -13.29 -6.43
CA ALA A 491 17.49 -13.52 -5.68
C ALA A 491 17.73 -15.01 -5.39
N ILE A 492 16.69 -15.70 -4.89
CA ILE A 492 16.73 -17.13 -4.56
C ILE A 492 16.95 -17.98 -5.82
N VAL A 493 16.27 -17.65 -6.92
CA VAL A 493 16.52 -18.29 -8.22
C VAL A 493 17.96 -18.05 -8.66
N GLY A 494 18.47 -16.81 -8.55
CA GLY A 494 19.85 -16.47 -8.89
C GLY A 494 20.89 -17.31 -8.15
N VAL A 495 20.72 -17.47 -6.84
CA VAL A 495 21.59 -18.33 -6.02
C VAL A 495 21.41 -19.81 -6.37
N GLY A 496 20.18 -20.26 -6.62
CA GLY A 496 19.90 -21.63 -7.06
C GLY A 496 20.53 -21.97 -8.42
N LEU A 497 20.56 -21.03 -9.36
CA LEU A 497 21.21 -21.19 -10.66
C LEU A 497 22.72 -21.44 -10.54
N CYS A 498 23.37 -20.98 -9.46
CA CYS A 498 24.77 -21.29 -9.18
C CYS A 498 25.02 -22.78 -8.87
N GLU A 499 23.99 -23.56 -8.53
CA GLU A 499 24.07 -25.02 -8.34
C GLU A 499 23.64 -25.83 -9.59
N GLY A 500 23.32 -25.12 -10.67
CA GLY A 500 22.89 -25.70 -11.95
C GLY A 500 21.45 -25.36 -12.29
N ALA A 501 21.19 -24.99 -13.55
CA ALA A 501 19.89 -24.50 -13.98
C ALA A 501 18.75 -25.50 -13.78
N LYS A 502 18.98 -26.79 -14.00
CA LYS A 502 17.95 -27.84 -13.85
C LYS A 502 17.90 -28.46 -12.46
N THR A 503 19.00 -28.36 -11.71
CA THR A 503 19.23 -29.13 -10.48
C THR A 503 19.18 -28.28 -9.22
N GLY A 504 19.37 -26.96 -9.34
CA GLY A 504 19.38 -26.02 -8.22
C GLY A 504 18.09 -25.22 -8.03
N VAL A 505 17.16 -25.25 -8.99
CA VAL A 505 15.91 -24.46 -8.97
C VAL A 505 14.71 -25.33 -9.28
N ASN A 506 13.66 -25.23 -8.45
CA ASN A 506 12.36 -25.81 -8.74
C ASN A 506 11.57 -24.92 -9.69
N TRP A 507 11.65 -25.20 -11.00
CA TRP A 507 10.96 -24.40 -12.03
C TRP A 507 9.45 -24.48 -11.95
N ARG A 508 8.88 -25.58 -11.46
CA ARG A 508 7.43 -25.70 -11.25
C ARG A 508 6.96 -24.74 -10.16
N GLN A 509 7.71 -24.64 -9.07
CA GLN A 509 7.42 -23.68 -8.00
C GLN A 509 7.62 -22.24 -8.47
N PHE A 510 8.68 -21.96 -9.23
CA PHE A 510 8.88 -20.64 -9.84
C PHE A 510 7.76 -20.25 -10.80
N ALA A 511 7.31 -21.16 -11.67
CA ALA A 511 6.22 -20.91 -12.60
C ALA A 511 4.90 -20.60 -11.88
N LYS A 512 4.57 -21.36 -10.82
CA LYS A 512 3.41 -21.04 -9.94
C LYS A 512 3.54 -19.63 -9.37
N GLN A 513 4.73 -19.25 -8.96
CA GLN A 513 4.99 -17.93 -8.39
C GLN A 513 4.80 -16.81 -9.42
N PHE A 514 5.39 -16.98 -10.61
CA PHE A 514 5.26 -16.04 -11.71
C PHE A 514 3.80 -15.87 -12.16
N CYS A 515 3.07 -16.96 -12.35
CA CYS A 515 1.66 -16.93 -12.72
C CYS A 515 0.81 -16.22 -11.65
N SER A 516 1.13 -16.40 -10.36
CA SER A 516 0.40 -15.71 -9.28
C SER A 516 0.59 -14.20 -9.30
N TRP A 517 1.75 -13.69 -9.72
CA TRP A 517 2.00 -12.26 -9.83
C TRP A 517 1.13 -11.61 -10.89
N VAL A 518 1.02 -12.27 -12.06
CA VAL A 518 0.14 -11.82 -13.15
C VAL A 518 -1.31 -11.91 -12.72
N ALA A 519 -1.72 -13.06 -12.16
CA ALA A 519 -3.09 -13.28 -11.68
C ALA A 519 -3.50 -12.28 -10.61
N THR A 520 -2.58 -11.83 -9.74
CA THR A 520 -2.86 -10.83 -8.69
C THR A 520 -3.47 -9.56 -9.28
N LEU A 521 -2.89 -9.02 -10.37
CA LEU A 521 -3.37 -7.77 -10.98
C LEU A 521 -4.79 -7.92 -11.53
N PHE A 522 -5.05 -9.02 -12.24
CA PHE A 522 -6.36 -9.30 -12.83
C PHE A 522 -7.41 -9.61 -11.78
N VAL A 523 -7.12 -10.53 -10.85
CA VAL A 523 -8.09 -10.96 -9.84
C VAL A 523 -8.42 -9.80 -8.91
N VAL A 524 -7.41 -9.11 -8.37
CA VAL A 524 -7.66 -8.01 -7.44
C VAL A 524 -8.30 -6.82 -8.16
N GLY A 525 -7.84 -6.48 -9.37
CA GLY A 525 -8.43 -5.40 -10.17
C GLY A 525 -9.89 -5.67 -10.51
N LEU A 526 -10.23 -6.85 -11.01
CA LEU A 526 -11.60 -7.22 -11.38
C LEU A 526 -12.51 -7.34 -10.16
N LEU A 527 -12.05 -7.96 -9.07
CA LEU A 527 -12.85 -8.07 -7.84
C LEU A 527 -13.09 -6.70 -7.20
N THR A 528 -12.08 -5.81 -7.21
CA THR A 528 -12.25 -4.44 -6.71
C THR A 528 -13.19 -3.65 -7.61
N ALA A 529 -13.04 -3.76 -8.93
CA ALA A 529 -13.96 -3.17 -9.89
C ALA A 529 -15.41 -3.64 -9.66
N ALA A 530 -15.62 -4.94 -9.48
CA ALA A 530 -16.95 -5.50 -9.23
C ALA A 530 -17.55 -5.03 -7.90
N LEU A 531 -16.77 -5.07 -6.80
CA LEU A 531 -17.21 -4.62 -5.48
C LEU A 531 -17.52 -3.11 -5.47
N PHE A 532 -16.66 -2.31 -6.11
CA PHE A 532 -16.85 -0.88 -6.23
C PHE A 532 -18.05 -0.52 -7.12
N ALA A 533 -18.19 -1.18 -8.27
CA ALA A 533 -19.33 -1.02 -9.16
C ALA A 533 -20.65 -1.38 -8.46
N GLN A 534 -20.64 -2.47 -7.67
CA GLN A 534 -21.78 -2.82 -6.85
C GLN A 534 -22.14 -1.70 -5.87
N GLY A 535 -21.17 -1.09 -5.19
CA GLY A 535 -21.48 -0.02 -4.23
C GLY A 535 -21.94 1.28 -4.87
N VAL A 536 -21.33 1.67 -5.98
CA VAL A 536 -21.58 2.95 -6.66
C VAL A 536 -22.85 2.91 -7.52
N TYR A 537 -23.10 1.79 -8.20
CA TYR A 537 -24.20 1.65 -9.16
C TYR A 537 -25.34 0.75 -8.68
N ALA A 538 -25.27 0.16 -7.47
CA ALA A 538 -26.45 -0.49 -6.92
C ALA A 538 -27.54 0.56 -6.62
N PRO A 539 -28.82 0.23 -6.89
CA PRO A 539 -29.93 1.12 -6.62
C PRO A 539 -30.02 1.44 -5.11
N GLY A 540 -29.60 2.64 -4.73
CA GLY A 540 -29.71 3.19 -3.39
C GLY A 540 -30.99 4.02 -3.19
N LYS A 541 -31.37 4.29 -1.94
CA LYS A 541 -32.50 5.19 -1.61
C LYS A 541 -32.34 6.63 -2.13
N VAL A 542 -31.11 7.03 -2.42
CA VAL A 542 -30.72 8.27 -3.10
C VAL A 542 -29.70 7.86 -4.14
N ASP A 543 -30.05 7.94 -5.42
CA ASP A 543 -29.21 7.46 -6.51
C ASP A 543 -28.11 8.49 -6.78
N GLY A 544 -26.93 8.30 -6.16
CA GLY A 544 -25.81 9.25 -6.23
C GLY A 544 -25.39 9.56 -7.66
N HIS A 545 -25.51 8.59 -8.58
CA HIS A 545 -25.25 8.81 -10.00
C HIS A 545 -26.19 9.86 -10.62
N GLN A 546 -27.47 9.86 -10.24
CA GLN A 546 -28.42 10.89 -10.70
C GLN A 546 -27.97 12.26 -10.22
N VAL A 547 -27.64 12.39 -8.92
CA VAL A 547 -27.16 13.65 -8.34
C VAL A 547 -25.95 14.17 -9.11
N MET A 548 -24.97 13.30 -9.43
CA MET A 548 -23.79 13.69 -10.19
C MET A 548 -24.08 14.16 -11.61
N VAL A 549 -24.93 13.44 -12.34
CA VAL A 549 -25.34 13.82 -13.69
C VAL A 549 -26.09 15.15 -13.68
N TYR A 550 -26.90 15.41 -12.66
CA TYR A 550 -27.58 16.70 -12.49
C TYR A 550 -26.61 17.83 -12.18
N GLU A 551 -25.67 17.58 -11.28
CA GLU A 551 -24.63 18.53 -10.87
C GLU A 551 -23.72 18.94 -12.04
N ASP A 552 -23.29 17.99 -12.88
CA ASP A 552 -22.47 18.27 -14.06
C ASP A 552 -23.24 19.08 -15.12
N ARG A 553 -24.51 18.74 -15.35
CA ARG A 553 -25.38 19.51 -16.24
C ARG A 553 -25.56 20.96 -15.78
N VAL A 554 -25.73 21.18 -14.47
CA VAL A 554 -25.88 22.54 -13.90
C VAL A 554 -24.58 23.34 -14.02
N THR A 555 -23.43 22.73 -13.73
CA THR A 555 -22.12 23.39 -13.86
C THR A 555 -21.85 23.77 -15.31
N ASN A 556 -22.01 22.84 -16.26
CA ASN A 556 -21.81 23.09 -17.68
C ASN A 556 -22.72 24.21 -18.21
N LEU A 557 -23.99 24.22 -17.79
CA LEU A 557 -24.93 25.29 -18.14
C LEU A 557 -24.47 26.65 -17.59
N THR A 558 -24.05 26.70 -16.33
CA THR A 558 -23.59 27.93 -15.67
C THR A 558 -22.35 28.51 -16.34
N THR A 559 -21.37 27.66 -16.69
CA THR A 559 -20.14 28.08 -17.39
C THR A 559 -20.43 28.63 -18.79
N ASN A 560 -21.36 28.02 -19.52
CA ASN A 560 -21.75 28.50 -20.84
C ASN A 560 -22.43 29.88 -20.77
N VAL A 561 -23.36 30.08 -19.81
CA VAL A 561 -24.01 31.38 -19.58
C VAL A 561 -23.00 32.47 -19.23
N TYR A 562 -22.01 32.17 -18.37
CA TYR A 562 -20.95 33.12 -18.02
C TYR A 562 -20.11 33.52 -19.24
N LYS A 563 -19.74 32.53 -20.08
CA LYS A 563 -18.95 32.76 -21.30
C LYS A 563 -19.67 33.68 -22.29
N ASP A 564 -20.94 33.40 -22.56
CA ASP A 564 -21.76 34.19 -23.48
C ASP A 564 -21.95 35.64 -22.99
N PHE A 565 -22.14 35.82 -21.68
CA PHE A 565 -22.24 37.13 -21.05
C PHE A 565 -20.94 37.93 -21.16
N ASN A 566 -19.79 37.30 -20.89
CA ASN A 566 -18.49 37.95 -20.97
C ASN A 566 -18.17 38.38 -22.41
N THR A 567 -18.44 37.53 -23.39
CA THR A 567 -18.30 37.86 -24.82
C THR A 567 -19.18 39.06 -25.21
N THR A 568 -20.42 39.10 -24.73
CA THR A 568 -21.35 40.21 -24.98
C THR A 568 -20.84 41.53 -24.38
N LEU A 569 -20.32 41.50 -23.14
CA LEU A 569 -19.72 42.66 -22.49
C LEU A 569 -18.48 43.19 -23.22
N TYR A 570 -17.61 42.31 -23.72
CA TYR A 570 -16.45 42.73 -24.51
C TYR A 570 -16.83 43.34 -25.85
N GLN A 571 -17.85 42.80 -26.52
CA GLN A 571 -18.40 43.40 -27.74
C GLN A 571 -18.98 44.79 -27.47
N TYR A 572 -19.72 44.95 -26.37
CA TYR A 572 -20.23 46.26 -25.93
C TYR A 572 -19.10 47.25 -25.61
N LYS A 573 -18.04 46.80 -24.94
CA LYS A 573 -16.86 47.62 -24.65
C LYS A 573 -16.15 48.09 -25.92
N GLY A 574 -15.97 47.19 -26.89
CA GLY A 574 -15.37 47.53 -28.19
C GLY A 574 -16.25 48.46 -29.03
N ALA A 575 -17.57 48.26 -29.00
CA ALA A 575 -18.55 49.14 -29.64
C ALA A 575 -18.56 50.54 -29.00
N ALA A 576 -18.48 50.62 -27.68
CA ALA A 576 -18.38 51.87 -26.92
C ALA A 576 -17.08 52.64 -27.19
N SER A 577 -15.93 51.95 -27.23
CA SER A 577 -14.64 52.59 -27.52
C SER A 577 -14.54 53.14 -28.95
N ASN A 578 -15.32 52.58 -29.87
CA ASN A 578 -15.37 53.01 -31.27
C ASN A 578 -16.49 54.04 -31.55
N GLY A 579 -17.17 54.55 -30.52
CA GLY A 579 -18.27 55.50 -30.67
C GLY A 579 -19.49 54.95 -31.42
N SER A 580 -19.55 53.63 -31.62
CA SER A 580 -20.59 52.93 -32.38
C SER A 580 -21.30 51.95 -31.45
N LEU A 581 -22.04 52.47 -30.46
CA LEU A 581 -23.00 51.66 -29.71
C LEU A 581 -24.13 51.29 -30.68
N THR A 582 -23.98 50.17 -31.38
CA THR A 582 -25.05 49.63 -32.23
C THR A 582 -26.24 49.27 -31.34
N ARG A 583 -27.29 50.08 -31.41
CA ARG A 583 -28.62 49.70 -30.92
C ARG A 583 -29.00 48.38 -31.59
N LEU A 584 -29.37 47.37 -30.81
CA LEU A 584 -30.12 46.24 -31.37
C LEU A 584 -31.34 46.84 -32.06
N ASN A 585 -31.52 46.56 -33.34
CA ASN A 585 -32.70 47.03 -34.07
C ASN A 585 -33.95 46.29 -33.54
N ALA A 586 -35.13 46.80 -33.87
CA ALA A 586 -36.38 46.25 -33.32
C ALA A 586 -36.57 44.74 -33.62
N SER A 587 -36.04 44.24 -34.74
CA SER A 587 -36.12 42.82 -35.08
C SER A 587 -35.18 41.96 -34.24
N GLN A 588 -33.99 42.46 -33.90
CA GLN A 588 -33.06 41.78 -32.98
C GLN A 588 -33.59 41.76 -31.54
N TRP A 589 -34.22 42.85 -31.08
CA TRP A 589 -34.94 42.88 -29.79
C TRP A 589 -36.09 41.88 -29.74
N SER A 590 -36.89 41.84 -30.81
CA SER A 590 -38.01 40.90 -30.92
C SER A 590 -37.54 39.44 -30.95
N SER A 591 -36.44 39.15 -31.65
CA SER A 591 -35.84 37.82 -31.67
C SER A 591 -35.33 37.39 -30.29
N LEU A 592 -34.69 38.30 -29.55
CA LEU A 592 -34.19 38.03 -28.20
C LEU A 592 -35.35 37.81 -27.21
N ASP A 593 -36.37 38.66 -27.23
CA ASP A 593 -37.58 38.51 -26.41
C ASP A 593 -38.32 37.19 -26.72
N LYS A 594 -38.36 36.79 -27.99
CA LYS A 594 -38.97 35.52 -28.42
C LYS A 594 -38.20 34.30 -27.93
N SER A 595 -36.86 34.34 -27.97
CA SER A 595 -36.01 33.28 -27.40
C SER A 595 -36.14 33.18 -25.88
N ILE A 596 -36.21 34.32 -25.18
CA ILE A 596 -36.44 34.37 -23.72
C ILE A 596 -37.83 33.83 -23.36
N LYS A 597 -38.87 34.18 -24.12
CA LYS A 597 -40.24 33.67 -23.91
C LYS A 597 -40.36 32.18 -24.21
N ALA A 598 -39.68 31.67 -25.24
CA ALA A 598 -39.66 30.24 -25.55
C ALA A 598 -38.98 29.44 -24.43
N ALA A 599 -37.85 29.93 -23.91
CA ALA A 599 -37.17 29.35 -22.75
C ALA A 599 -38.05 29.39 -21.48
N ASN A 600 -38.76 30.49 -21.23
CA ASN A 600 -39.71 30.65 -20.12
C ASN A 600 -40.93 29.70 -20.25
N THR A 601 -41.41 29.47 -21.47
CA THR A 601 -42.56 28.58 -21.72
C THR A 601 -42.17 27.11 -21.59
N TYR A 602 -40.98 26.72 -22.07
CA TYR A 602 -40.41 25.40 -21.85
C TYR A 602 -40.15 25.15 -20.34
N ALA A 603 -39.66 26.15 -19.62
CA ALA A 603 -39.48 26.09 -18.16
C ALA A 603 -40.81 25.94 -17.41
N LYS A 604 -41.88 26.61 -17.85
CA LYS A 604 -43.23 26.47 -17.27
C LYS A 604 -43.86 25.10 -17.53
N GLY A 605 -43.57 24.47 -18.67
CA GLY A 605 -44.05 23.12 -19.00
C GLY A 605 -43.43 22.00 -18.15
N LEU A 606 -42.36 22.30 -17.40
CA LEU A 606 -41.68 21.36 -16.50
C LEU A 606 -42.19 21.46 -15.04
N ILE A 607 -43.19 22.32 -14.78
CA ILE A 607 -43.82 22.54 -13.47
C ILE A 607 -45.23 21.93 -13.49
N ASP A 608 -45.32 20.60 -13.45
CA ASP A 608 -46.53 19.93 -12.94
C ASP A 608 -46.11 18.89 -11.89
N TYR A 609 -45.82 19.41 -10.69
CA TYR A 609 -45.30 18.69 -9.53
C TYR A 609 -46.41 18.21 -8.58
N ASN A 610 -47.68 18.16 -9.01
CA ASN A 610 -48.77 17.68 -8.14
C ASN A 610 -48.94 16.16 -8.11
N ALA A 611 -48.21 15.39 -8.92
CA ALA A 611 -48.49 13.97 -9.09
C ALA A 611 -47.71 12.98 -8.20
N LYS A 612 -46.59 13.34 -7.55
CA LYS A 612 -45.80 12.36 -6.76
C LYS A 612 -45.16 12.94 -5.49
N LYS A 613 -46.03 13.22 -4.51
CA LYS A 613 -45.67 13.25 -3.09
C LYS A 613 -45.15 11.87 -2.69
N ASN A 614 -43.86 11.77 -2.35
CA ASN A 614 -43.23 10.81 -1.41
C ASN A 614 -41.86 10.35 -1.91
N ALA A 615 -40.81 11.11 -1.59
CA ALA A 615 -39.57 10.57 -1.01
C ALA A 615 -38.53 11.69 -0.86
N ASN A 616 -38.04 11.85 0.38
CA ASN A 616 -36.71 12.30 0.78
C ASN A 616 -35.89 13.07 -0.26
N GLN A 617 -35.82 14.40 -0.12
CA GLN A 617 -34.89 15.22 -0.89
C GLN A 617 -33.86 15.90 0.01
N THR A 618 -32.61 15.54 -0.24
CA THR A 618 -31.44 16.41 -0.23
C THR A 618 -31.65 17.49 -1.30
N ALA A 619 -31.45 18.77 -0.94
CA ALA A 619 -31.60 20.00 -1.74
C ALA A 619 -32.41 19.87 -3.05
N PHE A 620 -33.63 20.41 -3.04
CA PHE A 620 -34.54 20.35 -4.18
C PHE A 620 -33.92 21.06 -5.39
N ALA A 621 -34.10 20.51 -6.59
CA ALA A 621 -33.76 21.18 -7.85
C ALA A 621 -34.36 22.61 -7.90
N GLU A 622 -35.48 22.83 -7.22
CA GLU A 622 -36.12 24.14 -7.03
C GLU A 622 -35.19 25.20 -6.40
N ASP A 623 -34.33 24.83 -5.44
CA ASP A 623 -33.47 25.79 -4.73
C ASP A 623 -32.29 26.25 -5.60
N VAL A 624 -31.69 25.32 -6.33
CA VAL A 624 -30.60 25.60 -7.29
C VAL A 624 -31.12 26.39 -8.48
N THR A 625 -32.30 26.03 -8.98
CA THR A 625 -32.94 26.77 -10.08
C THR A 625 -33.40 28.15 -9.62
N GLY A 626 -33.88 28.28 -8.38
CA GLY A 626 -34.22 29.55 -7.75
C GLY A 626 -33.03 30.50 -7.61
N ALA A 627 -31.85 29.99 -7.19
CA ALA A 627 -30.63 30.77 -7.11
C ALA A 627 -30.12 31.23 -8.49
N LEU A 628 -30.22 30.37 -9.51
CA LEU A 628 -29.88 30.71 -10.90
C LEU A 628 -30.82 31.80 -11.45
N TYR A 629 -32.13 31.68 -11.24
CA TYR A 629 -33.10 32.71 -11.63
C TYR A 629 -32.86 34.05 -10.92
N LYS A 630 -32.47 34.03 -9.64
CA LYS A 630 -32.15 35.24 -8.87
C LYS A 630 -30.88 35.93 -9.38
N ALA A 631 -29.87 35.14 -9.78
CA ALA A 631 -28.65 35.66 -10.40
C ALA A 631 -28.92 36.26 -11.79
N LEU A 632 -29.70 35.59 -12.64
CA LEU A 632 -30.13 36.10 -13.94
C LEU A 632 -30.96 37.39 -13.82
N ALA A 633 -31.87 37.47 -12.84
CA ALA A 633 -32.68 38.65 -12.58
C ALA A 633 -31.82 39.84 -12.09
N LEU A 634 -30.87 39.61 -11.18
CA LEU A 634 -29.93 40.65 -10.72
C LEU A 634 -28.99 41.13 -11.84
N VAL A 635 -28.58 40.23 -12.74
CA VAL A 635 -27.80 40.59 -13.93
C VAL A 635 -28.64 41.46 -14.87
N GLN A 636 -29.88 41.07 -15.17
CA GLN A 636 -30.80 41.84 -16.01
C GLN A 636 -31.13 43.22 -15.42
N GLN A 637 -31.29 43.28 -14.10
CA GLN A 637 -31.58 44.52 -13.38
C GLN A 637 -30.39 45.49 -13.36
N ASN A 638 -29.16 44.98 -13.29
CA ASN A 638 -27.96 45.82 -13.25
C ASN A 638 -27.36 46.15 -14.64
N THR A 639 -27.60 45.34 -15.67
CA THR A 639 -27.23 45.67 -17.06
C THR A 639 -28.09 46.79 -17.62
N VAL A 640 -29.36 46.89 -17.21
CA VAL A 640 -30.24 48.02 -17.56
C VAL A 640 -29.81 49.31 -16.85
N ASN A 641 -29.24 49.23 -15.64
CA ASN A 641 -28.79 50.39 -14.86
C ASN A 641 -27.39 50.92 -15.25
N THR A 642 -26.57 50.15 -15.97
CA THR A 642 -25.21 50.58 -16.38
C THR A 642 -25.15 51.12 -17.82
N LEU A 643 -26.19 50.92 -18.62
CA LEU A 643 -26.35 51.59 -19.91
C LEU A 643 -27.01 52.95 -19.69
N GLY A 644 -26.22 53.92 -19.24
CA GLY A 644 -26.59 55.33 -19.18
C GLY A 644 -27.10 55.79 -20.54
N GLN A 645 -28.40 55.98 -20.65
CA GLN A 645 -29.02 56.55 -21.84
C GLN A 645 -29.06 58.07 -21.68
N ASN A 646 -28.29 58.76 -22.53
CA ASN A 646 -28.75 60.05 -23.04
C ASN A 646 -29.95 59.75 -23.95
N ASP A 647 -31.08 60.38 -23.65
CA ASP A 647 -32.30 60.43 -24.46
C ASP A 647 -33.03 59.10 -24.70
N VAL A 648 -33.76 58.65 -23.68
CA VAL A 648 -34.79 57.60 -23.82
C VAL A 648 -36.00 58.11 -24.62
N TYR A 649 -36.32 59.41 -24.50
CA TYR A 649 -37.33 60.14 -25.28
C TYR A 649 -37.21 61.66 -25.04
N ALA A 650 -37.80 62.48 -25.93
CA ALA A 650 -37.77 63.94 -25.81
C ALA A 650 -38.45 64.40 -24.50
N GLY A 651 -37.71 65.10 -23.64
CA GLY A 651 -38.18 65.62 -22.34
C GLY A 651 -37.76 64.81 -21.10
N ALA A 652 -36.95 63.76 -21.24
CA ALA A 652 -36.43 63.00 -20.09
C ALA A 652 -35.30 63.75 -19.37
N THR A 653 -35.37 63.87 -18.04
CA THR A 653 -34.39 64.61 -17.23
C THR A 653 -33.05 63.85 -17.12
N LEU A 654 -31.94 64.54 -17.39
CA LEU A 654 -30.58 63.99 -17.42
C LEU A 654 -30.00 63.83 -16.00
N CYS A 655 -29.43 62.67 -15.66
CA CYS A 655 -28.80 62.44 -14.33
C CYS A 655 -27.29 62.80 -14.26
N ASN A 656 -26.71 63.50 -15.25
CA ASN A 656 -25.25 63.73 -15.30
C ASN A 656 -24.78 65.18 -15.53
N SER A 657 -25.62 66.19 -15.25
CA SER A 657 -25.16 67.59 -15.25
C SER A 657 -25.76 68.39 -14.10
N ASN A 658 -24.92 69.19 -13.43
CA ASN A 658 -25.29 70.08 -12.32
C ASN A 658 -26.58 70.86 -12.61
N VAL A 659 -27.67 70.50 -11.94
CA VAL A 659 -28.92 71.28 -11.96
C VAL A 659 -28.87 72.25 -10.79
N THR A 660 -28.65 73.53 -11.06
CA THR A 660 -28.90 74.61 -10.10
C THR A 660 -30.41 74.75 -9.90
N SER A 661 -30.90 74.41 -8.71
CA SER A 661 -32.18 74.89 -8.22
C SER A 661 -31.94 75.93 -7.13
N SER A 662 -32.83 76.91 -7.01
CA SER A 662 -32.71 78.04 -6.09
C SER A 662 -32.80 77.69 -4.59
N ASN A 663 -32.75 76.40 -4.20
CA ASN A 663 -32.69 75.96 -2.80
C ASN A 663 -32.03 74.56 -2.62
N GLY A 664 -30.82 74.36 -3.18
CA GLY A 664 -29.92 73.26 -2.78
C GLY A 664 -29.86 72.03 -3.70
N THR A 665 -28.81 71.22 -3.51
CA THR A 665 -28.48 69.99 -4.27
C THR A 665 -29.38 68.82 -3.87
N VAL A 666 -29.99 68.14 -4.84
CA VAL A 666 -30.79 66.91 -4.62
C VAL A 666 -30.12 65.73 -5.30
N ALA A 667 -29.96 64.61 -4.59
CA ALA A 667 -29.36 63.37 -5.10
C ALA A 667 -30.34 62.60 -6.02
N CYS A 668 -29.84 61.98 -7.11
CA CYS A 668 -30.67 61.19 -8.05
C CYS A 668 -31.44 60.08 -7.30
N PRO A 669 -32.77 59.94 -7.50
CA PRO A 669 -33.51 58.80 -6.97
C PRO A 669 -33.13 57.53 -7.74
N ALA A 670 -32.81 56.47 -7.01
CA ALA A 670 -32.61 55.15 -7.59
C ALA A 670 -33.89 54.68 -8.35
N PRO A 671 -33.75 53.86 -9.41
CA PRO A 671 -34.89 53.40 -10.20
C PRO A 671 -35.89 52.63 -9.34
N LYS A 672 -37.19 52.91 -9.54
CA LYS A 672 -38.27 52.20 -8.85
C LYS A 672 -38.28 50.73 -9.25
N LEU A 673 -38.17 49.87 -8.25
CA LEU A 673 -38.39 48.43 -8.37
C LEU A 673 -39.86 48.14 -8.74
N LEU A 674 -40.07 46.94 -9.28
CA LEU A 674 -41.35 46.42 -9.80
C LEU A 674 -42.56 46.76 -8.89
N PRO A 675 -43.75 46.99 -9.47
CA PRO A 675 -44.95 47.35 -8.70
C PRO A 675 -45.28 46.37 -7.59
N THR A 676 -45.82 46.88 -6.47
CA THR A 676 -46.16 46.16 -5.23
C THR A 676 -47.04 44.92 -5.43
N ALA A 677 -47.74 44.81 -6.56
CA ALA A 677 -48.51 43.63 -6.95
C ALA A 677 -47.67 42.37 -7.21
N TYR A 678 -46.35 42.50 -7.42
CA TYR A 678 -45.44 41.38 -7.64
C TYR A 678 -44.53 41.07 -6.44
N ALA A 679 -44.53 41.91 -5.39
CA ALA A 679 -43.74 41.70 -4.17
C ALA A 679 -44.38 40.68 -3.21
N THR A 680 -45.67 40.38 -3.36
CA THR A 680 -46.42 39.49 -2.45
C THR A 680 -46.61 38.08 -2.98
N LYS A 681 -46.23 37.80 -4.23
CA LYS A 681 -46.38 36.46 -4.83
C LYS A 681 -45.11 35.60 -4.77
N PHE A 682 -44.00 36.17 -4.35
CA PHE A 682 -42.73 35.49 -4.13
C PHE A 682 -41.99 36.19 -2.98
N PRO A 683 -42.01 35.66 -1.74
CA PRO A 683 -41.18 36.19 -0.65
C PRO A 683 -39.68 36.04 -0.94
#